data_AF-A0A0G3H5J8-F1
#
_entry.id   AF-A0A0G3H5J8-F1
#
_cell.length_a   1.000
_cell.length_b   1.000
_cell.length_c   1.000
_cell.angle_alpha   90.00
_cell.angle_beta   90.00
_cell.angle_gamma   90.00
#
_symmetry.space_group_name_H-M   'P 1'
#
loop_
_entity.id
_entity.type
_entity.pdbx_description
1 polymer ?
#
loop_
_entity_poly.entity_id
_entity_poly.type
_entity_poly.pdbx_seq_one_letter_code
_entity_poly.pdbx_strand_id
1 'polypeptide(L)'
;MIRLHSTPHRNDIPALVVTYATNQLTSPIIRLVPEPLETAETVAFSAVGVEKMNQTHIGFTPKRAAGFPAWAILTDPDNAQHALNLVADVEWARRKAHTHAGQVKDRIDELTVALQNSAPHFLPTFLEEIARIFALAGNIPYGKQYFNKARDIEEFYALPIDNERHSHAFTEFTKLGVVTAKALSNEAKNVATRMEPQEAFDYFFNLLIDQVRAGVSLYVKVFKDLEALAKNAGIDPEAATIELIAAYLPSRSFPETPESLLNTILTKMPRAVAQHPDLADIFYTITFGNWDINDYVAALQNAQLWEPLCADPQKIVPWLEAKIALGNWRFNFFHNTNQHLLDAIDRNKDALRGRRIATNRATYHLDYIDALIAAGARWSTLDSRFGRLMVEFFDAWLADHHRDLIHLLGREEIRWDFVEYLTFKQLAKNWDLVFANETVLGIATDMLENLHKELTSATDFARKKMVKENRNYLTDPRLREINPEVIAMVVPDTNPTEGMQPAETTSPSNSAASQGSATGAANTIPKPPELCSDYTHLWFNQSLHKLAEDFNDPQGTGHALLDCRLQVFVGSIGREKVWLASLAAPGIPLDVVRIYCEFLHWCADYGVLGAKLSSTVRSQQIYVHSQPPADLRAYDDFFVPKDDFKKTLDEILAWHEKRHSAGKLPTLAWDNVSLYDIATRAAATSTLPPRVWASLLTGSYLHKIAEQTRINTPELAKALGTSVTALKKLRAHTGDNFCEHDEILLGLGWHDNYLTEGPNIDAICTFWEDKWGVPWIHLTDDMWDGIPTQLYENISASFHREPFPNDAYVAYKFTSLLPVYLHLAHLVEPGSEDAHTLAGRINAMRDCDYSSPVFHETRHQLHSLQAVREGHLDTLLNYLTEGTPIAGTKQDPLISAPESVADAARTLDLSEEAAKYFLQLLALSEPTNAAVKKWNNWTKKKLDQATEELLAKELVVTAKRTGAKRSVFLPGGWLEKSDTGSAMEMWKAPHYLLRDDTKCRPIVDTCPPILPYPNLFAEVWERYKSGDVPGYEKLTTKRYRSRR
;
A
#
# COMPACT_ATOMS: atom_id res chain seq x y z
N MET A 1 3.86 13.56 -39.83
CA MET A 1 4.93 14.11 -40.70
C MET A 1 5.39 12.97 -41.60
N ILE A 2 5.28 13.09 -42.92
CA ILE A 2 5.65 12.01 -43.86
C ILE A 2 7.11 12.23 -44.26
N ARG A 3 7.96 11.20 -44.13
CA ARG A 3 9.34 11.23 -44.62
C ARG A 3 9.35 10.86 -46.10
N LEU A 4 10.02 11.66 -46.90
CA LEU A 4 10.17 11.45 -48.34
C LEU A 4 11.60 11.07 -48.68
N HIS A 5 11.76 10.02 -49.45
CA HIS A 5 13.02 9.54 -50.00
C HIS A 5 12.98 9.70 -51.52
N SER A 6 14.08 10.19 -52.11
CA SER A 6 14.22 10.33 -53.56
C SER A 6 14.43 8.99 -54.27
N THR A 7 14.87 7.96 -53.54
CA THR A 7 15.13 6.59 -54.03
C THR A 7 14.54 5.58 -53.05
N PRO A 8 14.01 4.43 -53.51
CA PRO A 8 13.32 3.47 -52.65
C PRO A 8 14.30 2.66 -51.78
N HIS A 9 14.02 2.55 -50.47
CA HIS A 9 14.60 1.54 -49.58
C HIS A 9 13.73 0.27 -49.54
N ARG A 10 14.25 -0.80 -48.92
CA ARG A 10 13.67 -2.17 -48.92
C ARG A 10 12.18 -2.24 -48.48
N ASN A 11 11.70 -1.29 -47.68
CA ASN A 11 10.32 -1.23 -47.18
C ASN A 11 9.61 0.10 -47.51
N ASP A 12 10.09 0.84 -48.52
CA ASP A 12 9.41 2.06 -48.94
C ASP A 12 8.32 1.77 -49.97
N ILE A 13 7.28 2.59 -49.94
CA ILE A 13 6.16 2.60 -50.90
C ILE A 13 6.11 3.95 -51.62
N PRO A 14 5.56 4.01 -52.85
CA PRO A 14 5.42 5.26 -53.57
C PRO A 14 4.61 6.30 -52.78
N ALA A 15 5.07 7.56 -52.79
CA ALA A 15 4.41 8.70 -52.20
C ALA A 15 3.81 9.58 -53.31
N LEU A 16 2.54 9.92 -53.15
CA LEU A 16 1.76 10.72 -54.08
C LEU A 16 1.47 12.09 -53.49
N VAL A 17 1.44 13.10 -54.35
CA VAL A 17 0.73 14.36 -54.11
C VAL A 17 -0.63 14.22 -54.77
N VAL A 18 -1.69 14.30 -53.96
CA VAL A 18 -3.07 14.27 -54.44
C VAL A 18 -3.69 15.66 -54.26
N THR A 19 -4.29 16.16 -55.32
CA THR A 19 -4.95 17.47 -55.35
C THR A 19 -6.46 17.26 -55.32
N TYR A 20 -7.12 17.96 -54.39
CA TYR A 20 -8.56 17.91 -54.20
C TYR A 20 -9.19 19.30 -54.37
N ALA A 21 -10.44 19.37 -54.82
CA ALA A 21 -11.22 20.59 -54.96
C ALA A 21 -12.58 20.48 -54.28
N THR A 22 -13.11 21.61 -53.81
CA THR A 22 -14.46 21.71 -53.25
C THR A 22 -15.03 23.10 -53.50
N ASN A 23 -16.34 23.20 -53.63
CA ASN A 23 -17.03 24.47 -53.83
C ASN A 23 -16.97 25.40 -52.60
N GLN A 24 -16.48 24.91 -51.46
CA GLN A 24 -16.35 25.68 -50.22
C GLN A 24 -15.02 26.43 -50.07
N LEU A 25 -14.01 26.12 -50.90
CA LEU A 25 -12.68 26.72 -50.83
C LEU A 25 -12.28 27.26 -52.21
N THR A 26 -11.64 28.44 -52.23
CA THR A 26 -11.15 29.06 -53.47
C THR A 26 -9.81 28.49 -53.95
N SER A 27 -9.10 27.73 -53.10
CA SER A 27 -7.81 27.11 -53.42
C SER A 27 -7.89 25.59 -53.29
N PRO A 28 -7.19 24.82 -54.15
CA PRO A 28 -7.17 23.37 -54.06
C PRO A 28 -6.45 22.88 -52.81
N ILE A 29 -6.92 21.77 -52.23
CA ILE A 29 -6.27 21.10 -51.10
C ILE A 29 -5.21 20.15 -51.66
N ILE A 30 -3.96 20.31 -51.24
CA ILE A 30 -2.84 19.47 -51.67
C ILE A 30 -2.43 18.57 -50.49
N ARG A 31 -2.47 17.25 -50.67
CA ARG A 31 -2.08 16.28 -49.65
C ARG A 31 -1.01 15.34 -50.15
N LEU A 32 -0.16 14.93 -49.22
CA LEU A 32 0.91 13.97 -49.45
C LEU A 32 0.47 12.63 -48.87
N VAL A 33 0.37 11.60 -49.71
CA VAL A 33 -0.34 10.35 -49.41
C VAL A 33 0.49 9.15 -49.88
N PRO A 34 0.73 8.13 -49.04
CA PRO A 34 1.29 6.87 -49.52
C PRO A 34 0.31 6.20 -50.49
N GLU A 35 0.78 5.77 -51.67
CA GLU A 35 -0.07 5.24 -52.76
C GLU A 35 -1.14 4.23 -52.32
N PRO A 36 -0.85 3.21 -51.47
CA PRO A 36 -1.85 2.25 -51.01
C PRO A 36 -3.01 2.85 -50.20
N LEU A 37 -2.87 4.07 -49.65
CA LEU A 37 -3.90 4.74 -48.86
C LEU A 37 -4.73 5.75 -49.66
N GLU A 38 -4.35 6.01 -50.93
CA GLU A 38 -4.98 7.04 -51.77
C GLU A 38 -6.47 6.79 -51.97
N THR A 39 -6.86 5.56 -52.30
CA THR A 39 -8.27 5.19 -52.51
C THR A 39 -9.12 5.48 -51.27
N ALA A 40 -8.62 5.11 -50.09
CA ALA A 40 -9.33 5.31 -48.83
C ALA A 40 -9.49 6.80 -48.49
N GLU A 41 -8.44 7.59 -48.76
CA GLU A 41 -8.43 9.03 -48.53
C GLU A 41 -9.37 9.77 -49.48
N THR A 42 -9.39 9.36 -50.76
CA THR A 42 -10.32 9.91 -51.75
C THR A 42 -11.77 9.61 -51.41
N VAL A 43 -12.09 8.41 -50.90
CA VAL A 43 -13.44 8.07 -50.38
C VAL A 43 -13.81 8.95 -49.18
N ALA A 44 -12.88 9.15 -48.23
CA ALA A 44 -13.12 10.00 -47.06
C ALA A 44 -13.37 11.47 -47.43
N PHE A 45 -12.63 12.02 -48.39
CA PHE A 45 -12.84 13.38 -48.89
C PHE A 45 -14.14 13.53 -49.69
N SER A 46 -14.49 12.52 -50.49
CA SER A 46 -15.74 12.52 -51.25
C SER A 46 -16.97 12.58 -50.32
N ALA A 47 -16.91 11.89 -49.17
CA ALA A 47 -17.98 11.90 -48.17
C ALA A 47 -18.24 13.28 -47.53
N VAL A 48 -17.28 14.21 -47.60
CA VAL A 48 -17.42 15.60 -47.12
C VAL A 48 -17.56 16.61 -48.26
N GLY A 49 -17.84 16.14 -49.49
CA GLY A 49 -18.06 17.01 -50.66
C GLY A 49 -16.78 17.60 -51.25
N VAL A 50 -15.68 16.85 -51.16
CA VAL A 50 -14.37 17.22 -51.72
C VAL A 50 -13.97 16.18 -52.77
N GLU A 51 -13.78 16.61 -54.02
CA GLU A 51 -13.50 15.72 -55.15
C GLU A 51 -12.01 15.70 -55.50
N LYS A 52 -11.50 14.53 -55.90
CA LYS A 52 -10.13 14.37 -56.39
C LYS A 52 -10.00 14.96 -57.80
N MET A 53 -8.97 15.78 -57.99
CA MET A 53 -8.67 16.42 -59.28
C MET A 53 -7.51 15.74 -60.00
N ASN A 54 -6.38 15.56 -59.32
CA ASN A 54 -5.16 15.02 -59.93
C ASN A 54 -4.29 14.32 -58.89
N GLN A 55 -3.38 13.45 -59.35
CA GLN A 55 -2.35 12.82 -58.52
C GLN A 55 -0.99 12.82 -59.22
N THR A 56 0.10 12.93 -58.46
CA THR A 56 1.47 12.92 -59.01
C THR A 56 2.42 12.21 -58.07
N HIS A 57 3.23 11.30 -58.60
CA HIS A 57 4.28 10.62 -57.84
C HIS A 57 5.46 11.57 -57.56
N ILE A 58 5.93 11.61 -56.31
CA ILE A 58 6.96 12.56 -55.86
C ILE A 58 8.15 11.91 -55.14
N GLY A 59 8.16 10.58 -55.00
CA GLY A 59 9.22 9.84 -54.31
C GLY A 59 8.65 8.67 -53.51
N PHE A 60 9.39 8.24 -52.50
CA PHE A 60 9.03 7.06 -51.69
C PHE A 60 8.91 7.42 -50.21
N THR A 61 8.09 6.70 -49.44
CA THR A 61 7.89 6.87 -48.00
C THR A 61 7.92 5.50 -47.31
N PRO A 62 8.36 5.40 -46.05
CA PRO A 62 8.29 4.14 -45.31
C PRO A 62 6.86 3.56 -45.28
N LYS A 63 6.73 2.25 -45.50
CA LYS A 63 5.46 1.52 -45.37
C LYS A 63 4.95 1.61 -43.93
N ARG A 64 3.69 2.00 -43.77
CA ARG A 64 2.98 2.09 -42.49
C ARG A 64 1.71 1.24 -42.57
N ALA A 65 1.34 0.58 -41.47
CA ALA A 65 0.04 -0.07 -41.37
C ALA A 65 -1.07 0.96 -41.66
N ALA A 66 -2.03 0.59 -42.50
CA ALA A 66 -3.21 1.42 -42.72
C ALA A 66 -3.92 1.63 -41.38
N GLY A 67 -4.01 2.89 -40.95
CA GLY A 67 -4.65 3.27 -39.69
C GLY A 67 -6.15 3.50 -39.85
N PHE A 68 -6.80 3.87 -38.76
CA PHE A 68 -8.19 4.33 -38.78
C PHE A 68 -8.28 5.77 -39.33
N PRO A 69 -9.24 6.10 -40.21
CA PRO A 69 -10.33 5.27 -40.73
C PRO A 69 -10.00 4.48 -42.01
N ALA A 70 -8.83 4.72 -42.63
CA ALA A 70 -8.49 4.21 -43.95
C ALA A 70 -8.63 2.69 -44.09
N TRP A 71 -8.18 1.92 -43.09
CA TRP A 71 -8.35 0.47 -43.09
C TRP A 71 -9.81 0.05 -43.08
N ALA A 72 -10.62 0.63 -42.18
CA ALA A 72 -12.04 0.33 -42.07
C ALA A 72 -12.79 0.59 -43.39
N ILE A 73 -12.44 1.67 -44.09
CA ILE A 73 -13.02 2.01 -45.40
C ILE A 73 -12.64 0.98 -46.48
N LEU A 74 -11.40 0.48 -46.46
CA LEU A 74 -10.93 -0.50 -47.45
C LEU A 74 -11.48 -1.91 -47.20
N THR A 75 -11.61 -2.32 -45.94
CA THR A 75 -12.06 -3.68 -45.59
C THR A 75 -13.57 -3.84 -45.45
N ASP A 76 -14.30 -2.75 -45.18
CA ASP A 76 -15.76 -2.77 -45.04
C ASP A 76 -16.41 -1.48 -45.61
N PRO A 77 -16.45 -1.35 -46.95
CA PRO A 77 -16.98 -0.16 -47.61
C PRO A 77 -18.44 0.14 -47.27
N ASP A 78 -19.26 -0.89 -47.04
CA ASP A 78 -20.70 -0.76 -46.76
C ASP A 78 -20.94 -0.05 -45.42
N ASN A 79 -20.02 -0.20 -44.45
CA ASN A 79 -20.06 0.46 -43.16
C ASN A 79 -19.07 1.65 -43.04
N ALA A 80 -18.42 2.07 -44.14
CA ALA A 80 -17.40 3.12 -44.15
C ALA A 80 -17.88 4.44 -43.51
N GLN A 81 -19.17 4.77 -43.65
CA GLN A 81 -19.76 5.96 -43.04
C GLN A 81 -19.68 5.95 -41.51
N HIS A 82 -19.76 4.78 -40.87
CA HIS A 82 -19.60 4.64 -39.42
C HIS A 82 -18.17 4.97 -38.98
N ALA A 83 -17.17 4.53 -39.75
CA ALA A 83 -15.78 4.87 -39.49
C ALA A 83 -15.52 6.38 -39.68
N LEU A 84 -16.13 6.99 -40.70
CA LEU A 84 -16.00 8.43 -40.97
C LEU A 84 -16.60 9.30 -39.86
N ASN A 85 -17.67 8.86 -39.20
CA ASN A 85 -18.30 9.61 -38.10
C ASN A 85 -17.37 9.76 -36.88
N LEU A 86 -16.41 8.85 -36.69
CA LEU A 86 -15.46 8.88 -35.58
C LEU A 86 -14.23 9.76 -35.85
N VAL A 87 -14.03 10.21 -37.09
CA VAL A 87 -12.86 11.02 -37.48
C VAL A 87 -12.80 12.33 -36.69
N ALA A 88 -13.95 12.93 -36.40
CA ALA A 88 -14.03 14.15 -35.60
C ALA A 88 -13.53 13.92 -34.16
N ASP A 89 -13.90 12.81 -33.53
CA ASP A 89 -13.44 12.45 -32.19
C ASP A 89 -11.94 12.13 -32.18
N VAL A 90 -11.41 11.44 -33.20
CA VAL A 90 -9.97 11.16 -33.34
C VAL A 90 -9.16 12.46 -33.51
N GLU A 91 -9.62 13.40 -34.35
CA GLU A 91 -8.95 14.69 -34.54
C GLU A 91 -9.10 15.62 -33.32
N TRP A 92 -10.19 15.50 -32.57
CA TRP A 92 -10.32 16.14 -31.27
C TRP A 92 -9.31 15.56 -30.26
N ALA A 93 -9.20 14.23 -30.16
CA ALA A 93 -8.25 13.54 -29.31
C ALA A 93 -6.80 13.95 -29.64
N ARG A 94 -6.45 14.02 -30.92
CA ARG A 94 -5.12 14.45 -31.39
C ARG A 94 -4.76 15.86 -30.89
N ARG A 95 -5.72 16.78 -30.88
CA ARG A 95 -5.51 18.16 -30.40
C ARG A 95 -5.46 18.28 -28.87
N LYS A 96 -6.17 17.41 -28.15
CA LYS A 96 -6.38 17.53 -26.70
C LYS A 96 -5.50 16.60 -25.85
N ALA A 97 -4.96 15.53 -26.41
CA ALA A 97 -4.23 14.50 -25.65
C ALA A 97 -3.04 15.04 -24.84
N HIS A 98 -2.33 16.08 -25.32
CA HIS A 98 -1.22 16.69 -24.58
C HIS A 98 -1.66 17.50 -23.35
N THR A 99 -2.85 18.10 -23.38
CA THR A 99 -3.29 19.06 -22.35
C THR A 99 -4.41 18.53 -21.46
N HIS A 100 -5.24 17.63 -21.99
CA HIS A 100 -6.45 17.13 -21.34
C HIS A 100 -6.57 15.61 -21.52
N ALA A 101 -5.49 14.87 -21.25
CA ALA A 101 -5.39 13.43 -21.49
C ALA A 101 -6.53 12.62 -20.83
N GLY A 102 -6.94 12.99 -19.60
CA GLY A 102 -8.05 12.34 -18.89
C GLY A 102 -9.38 12.48 -19.62
N GLN A 103 -9.76 13.70 -20.04
CA GLN A 103 -11.00 13.94 -20.79
C GLN A 103 -11.00 13.17 -22.12
N VAL A 104 -9.86 13.13 -22.81
CA VAL A 104 -9.72 12.34 -24.04
C VAL A 104 -9.94 10.87 -23.74
N LYS A 105 -9.32 10.34 -22.69
CA LYS A 105 -9.47 8.94 -22.29
C LYS A 105 -10.93 8.59 -22.01
N ASP A 106 -11.62 9.39 -21.21
CA ASP A 106 -13.01 9.11 -20.81
C ASP A 106 -13.94 9.08 -22.03
N ARG A 107 -13.80 10.08 -22.90
CA ARG A 107 -14.55 10.14 -24.17
C ARG A 107 -14.26 8.95 -25.09
N ILE A 108 -13.00 8.54 -25.22
CA ILE A 108 -12.63 7.39 -26.05
C ILE A 108 -13.13 6.08 -25.44
N ASP A 109 -13.13 5.95 -24.12
CA ASP A 109 -13.66 4.76 -23.45
C ASP A 109 -15.17 4.62 -23.67
N GLU A 110 -15.94 5.71 -23.59
CA GLU A 110 -17.36 5.75 -23.98
C GLU A 110 -17.57 5.26 -25.43
N LEU A 111 -16.81 5.83 -26.39
CA LEU A 111 -16.91 5.44 -27.79
C LEU A 111 -16.51 3.98 -28.02
N THR A 112 -15.50 3.50 -27.28
CA THR A 112 -15.07 2.11 -27.35
C THR A 112 -16.20 1.17 -26.92
N VAL A 113 -16.90 1.48 -25.83
CA VAL A 113 -18.04 0.68 -25.36
C VAL A 113 -19.17 0.68 -26.39
N ALA A 114 -19.50 1.84 -26.97
CA ALA A 114 -20.52 1.92 -28.01
C ALA A 114 -20.16 1.10 -29.26
N LEU A 115 -18.88 1.10 -29.66
CA LEU A 115 -18.38 0.34 -30.80
C LEU A 115 -18.25 -1.16 -30.53
N GLN A 116 -17.94 -1.56 -29.29
CA GLN A 116 -17.93 -2.97 -28.87
C GLN A 116 -19.27 -3.64 -29.08
N ASN A 117 -20.36 -2.89 -28.89
CA ASN A 117 -21.71 -3.41 -29.03
C ASN A 117 -22.19 -3.46 -30.50
N SER A 118 -21.50 -2.81 -31.43
CA SER A 118 -22.01 -2.57 -32.79
C SER A 118 -21.11 -2.99 -33.94
N ALA A 119 -19.83 -2.59 -33.92
CA ALA A 119 -18.86 -2.84 -34.98
C ALA A 119 -17.48 -3.20 -34.39
N PRO A 120 -17.38 -4.37 -33.72
CA PRO A 120 -16.17 -4.75 -32.99
C PRO A 120 -14.94 -4.91 -33.90
N HIS A 121 -15.11 -5.18 -35.19
CA HIS A 121 -14.02 -5.29 -36.16
C HIS A 121 -13.30 -3.96 -36.45
N PHE A 122 -13.91 -2.81 -36.17
CA PHE A 122 -13.26 -1.49 -36.31
C PHE A 122 -12.38 -1.13 -35.12
N LEU A 123 -12.67 -1.69 -33.95
CA LEU A 123 -12.02 -1.32 -32.70
C LEU A 123 -10.50 -1.50 -32.69
N PRO A 124 -9.89 -2.58 -33.24
CA PRO A 124 -8.45 -2.71 -33.19
C PRO A 124 -7.74 -1.54 -33.87
N THR A 125 -8.17 -1.15 -35.08
CA THR A 125 -7.59 0.00 -35.79
C THR A 125 -7.87 1.34 -35.13
N PHE A 126 -9.08 1.52 -34.60
CA PHE A 126 -9.46 2.74 -33.88
C PHE A 126 -8.60 2.92 -32.61
N LEU A 127 -8.52 1.87 -31.79
CA LEU A 127 -7.75 1.88 -30.54
C LEU A 127 -6.26 2.00 -30.76
N GLU A 128 -5.72 1.44 -31.85
CA GLU A 128 -4.34 1.72 -32.26
C GLU A 128 -4.12 3.20 -32.59
N GLU A 129 -5.02 3.84 -33.34
CA GLU A 129 -4.88 5.27 -33.62
C GLU A 129 -4.94 6.12 -32.34
N ILE A 130 -5.78 5.74 -31.37
CA ILE A 130 -5.80 6.40 -30.06
C ILE A 130 -4.52 6.12 -29.25
N ALA A 131 -4.03 4.88 -29.24
CA ALA A 131 -2.78 4.52 -28.59
C ALA A 131 -1.61 5.35 -29.15
N ARG A 132 -1.60 5.57 -30.46
CA ARG A 132 -0.61 6.38 -31.16
C ARG A 132 -0.72 7.87 -30.78
N ILE A 133 -1.94 8.39 -30.69
CA ILE A 133 -2.18 9.76 -30.23
C ILE A 133 -1.62 9.96 -28.81
N PHE A 134 -1.89 9.05 -27.88
CA PHE A 134 -1.36 9.15 -26.52
C PHE A 134 0.16 8.98 -26.45
N ALA A 135 0.72 8.06 -27.23
CA ALA A 135 2.16 7.87 -27.31
C ALA A 135 2.88 9.12 -27.83
N LEU A 136 2.39 9.72 -28.92
CA LEU A 136 2.91 10.99 -29.46
C LEU A 136 2.66 12.16 -28.49
N ALA A 137 1.63 12.07 -27.64
CA ALA A 137 1.37 13.04 -26.58
C ALA A 137 2.33 12.94 -25.39
N GLY A 138 3.21 11.92 -25.36
CA GLY A 138 4.08 11.62 -24.22
C GLY A 138 3.42 10.78 -23.12
N ASN A 139 2.16 10.37 -23.29
CA ASN A 139 1.43 9.54 -22.34
C ASN A 139 1.53 8.05 -22.71
N ILE A 140 2.72 7.47 -22.46
CA ILE A 140 3.00 6.05 -22.70
C ILE A 140 2.06 5.11 -21.93
N PRO A 141 1.67 5.37 -20.66
CA PRO A 141 0.72 4.52 -19.93
C PRO A 141 -0.61 4.32 -20.68
N TYR A 142 -1.23 5.39 -21.18
CA TYR A 142 -2.46 5.26 -21.97
C TYR A 142 -2.22 4.64 -23.34
N GLY A 143 -1.07 4.93 -23.98
CA GLY A 143 -0.65 4.21 -25.17
C GLY A 143 -0.65 2.70 -24.96
N LYS A 144 0.01 2.22 -23.90
CA LYS A 144 0.06 0.79 -23.49
C LYS A 144 -1.35 0.22 -23.26
N GLN A 145 -2.20 0.98 -22.57
CA GLN A 145 -3.56 0.57 -22.27
C GLN A 145 -4.37 0.31 -23.56
N TYR A 146 -4.41 1.29 -24.47
CA TYR A 146 -5.22 1.18 -25.68
C TYR A 146 -4.65 0.19 -26.70
N PHE A 147 -3.31 0.08 -26.79
CA PHE A 147 -2.69 -0.96 -27.63
C PHE A 147 -3.05 -2.36 -27.12
N ASN A 148 -2.96 -2.62 -25.81
CA ASN A 148 -3.38 -3.92 -25.27
C ASN A 148 -4.89 -4.14 -25.45
N LYS A 149 -5.72 -3.11 -25.25
CA LYS A 149 -7.18 -3.20 -25.46
C LYS A 149 -7.52 -3.61 -26.89
N ALA A 150 -6.77 -3.13 -27.89
CA ALA A 150 -6.91 -3.57 -29.28
C ALA A 150 -6.64 -5.08 -29.44
N ARG A 151 -5.56 -5.60 -28.84
CA ARG A 151 -5.21 -7.03 -28.88
C ARG A 151 -6.22 -7.89 -28.12
N ASP A 152 -6.67 -7.43 -26.95
CA ASP A 152 -7.66 -8.13 -26.14
C ASP A 152 -9.01 -8.22 -26.88
N ILE A 153 -9.37 -7.20 -27.69
CA ILE A 153 -10.58 -7.23 -28.54
C ILE A 153 -10.43 -8.19 -29.72
N GLU A 154 -9.28 -8.22 -30.39
CA GLU A 154 -9.00 -9.22 -31.43
C GLU A 154 -9.14 -10.65 -30.90
N GLU A 155 -8.62 -10.91 -29.70
CA GLU A 155 -8.75 -12.20 -29.02
C GLU A 155 -10.19 -12.48 -28.55
N PHE A 156 -10.85 -11.50 -27.93
CA PHE A 156 -12.20 -11.64 -27.36
C PHE A 156 -13.26 -11.93 -28.43
N TYR A 157 -13.17 -11.30 -29.61
CA TYR A 157 -14.10 -11.50 -30.71
C TYR A 157 -13.56 -12.44 -31.80
N ALA A 158 -12.38 -13.04 -31.62
CA ALA A 158 -11.71 -13.89 -32.60
C ALA A 158 -11.64 -13.26 -34.01
N LEU A 159 -11.25 -11.98 -34.08
CA LEU A 159 -11.23 -11.22 -35.34
C LEU A 159 -10.15 -11.74 -36.30
N PRO A 160 -10.39 -11.71 -37.63
CA PRO A 160 -9.36 -12.01 -38.62
C PRO A 160 -8.17 -11.06 -38.50
N ILE A 161 -6.95 -11.60 -38.45
CA ILE A 161 -5.72 -10.81 -38.36
C ILE A 161 -5.00 -10.84 -39.70
N ASP A 162 -4.83 -9.66 -40.30
CA ASP A 162 -3.88 -9.46 -41.40
C ASP A 162 -2.46 -9.44 -40.84
N ASN A 163 -1.69 -10.49 -41.11
CA ASN A 163 -0.35 -10.67 -40.55
C ASN A 163 0.61 -9.54 -40.94
N GLU A 164 0.54 -9.06 -42.19
CA GLU A 164 1.43 -8.00 -42.64
C GLU A 164 1.12 -6.66 -41.95
N ARG A 165 -0.16 -6.29 -41.83
CA ARG A 165 -0.57 -5.10 -41.09
C ARG A 165 -0.21 -5.22 -39.61
N HIS A 166 -0.48 -6.37 -39.00
CA HIS A 166 -0.23 -6.65 -37.59
C HIS A 166 1.25 -6.49 -37.25
N SER A 167 2.14 -7.06 -38.07
CA SER A 167 3.58 -6.93 -37.88
C SER A 167 4.06 -5.48 -38.00
N HIS A 168 3.55 -4.73 -38.99
CA HIS A 168 3.87 -3.30 -39.10
C HIS A 168 3.39 -2.50 -37.89
N ALA A 169 2.19 -2.78 -37.37
CA ALA A 169 1.67 -2.13 -36.17
C ALA A 169 2.54 -2.45 -34.95
N PHE A 170 2.87 -3.72 -34.71
CA PHE A 170 3.74 -4.12 -33.60
C PHE A 170 5.11 -3.44 -33.67
N THR A 171 5.76 -3.41 -34.84
CA THR A 171 7.03 -2.69 -35.02
C THR A 171 6.89 -1.20 -34.71
N GLU A 172 5.83 -0.55 -35.19
CA GLU A 172 5.57 0.86 -34.89
C GLU A 172 5.41 1.11 -33.38
N PHE A 173 4.52 0.39 -32.72
CA PHE A 173 4.25 0.59 -31.29
C PHE A 173 5.42 0.19 -30.39
N THR A 174 6.25 -0.75 -30.84
CA THR A 174 7.49 -1.13 -30.15
C THR A 174 8.47 0.04 -30.15
N LYS A 175 8.66 0.69 -31.29
CA LYS A 175 9.48 1.92 -31.40
C LYS A 175 8.94 3.09 -30.59
N LEU A 176 7.64 3.10 -30.30
CA LEU A 176 7.00 4.08 -29.40
C LEU A 176 7.08 3.69 -27.91
N GLY A 177 7.62 2.52 -27.56
CA GLY A 177 7.69 2.03 -26.18
C GLY A 177 6.33 1.62 -25.58
N VAL A 178 5.35 1.36 -26.44
CA VAL A 178 3.95 1.09 -26.08
C VAL A 178 3.66 -0.41 -25.92
N VAL A 179 4.48 -1.28 -26.49
CA VAL A 179 4.23 -2.73 -26.39
C VAL A 179 4.65 -3.25 -25.02
N THR A 180 3.74 -3.99 -24.38
CA THR A 180 3.97 -4.55 -23.04
C THR A 180 4.67 -5.90 -23.09
N ALA A 181 5.27 -6.32 -21.97
CA ALA A 181 5.87 -7.64 -21.81
C ALA A 181 4.91 -8.80 -22.15
N LYS A 182 3.63 -8.67 -21.74
CA LYS A 182 2.58 -9.66 -22.06
C LYS A 182 2.33 -9.71 -23.56
N ALA A 183 2.19 -8.56 -24.20
CA ALA A 183 1.95 -8.47 -25.63
C ALA A 183 3.13 -9.03 -26.45
N LEU A 184 4.38 -8.73 -26.08
CA LEU A 184 5.57 -9.30 -26.73
C LEU A 184 5.66 -10.83 -26.57
N SER A 185 5.43 -11.36 -25.37
CA SER A 185 5.48 -12.82 -25.15
C SER A 185 4.34 -13.56 -25.87
N ASN A 186 3.18 -12.94 -26.00
CA ASN A 186 2.10 -13.46 -26.84
C ASN A 186 2.46 -13.39 -28.32
N GLU A 187 3.06 -12.29 -28.78
CA GLU A 187 3.49 -12.13 -30.16
C GLU A 187 4.54 -13.18 -30.55
N ALA A 188 5.53 -13.46 -29.69
CA ALA A 188 6.53 -14.52 -29.92
C ALA A 188 5.89 -15.88 -30.23
N LYS A 189 4.79 -16.22 -29.54
CA LYS A 189 4.04 -17.47 -29.78
C LYS A 189 3.20 -17.41 -31.05
N ASN A 190 2.60 -16.25 -31.32
CA ASN A 190 1.73 -16.06 -32.48
C ASN A 190 2.52 -16.09 -33.79
N VAL A 191 3.71 -15.49 -33.84
CA VAL A 191 4.51 -15.50 -35.07
C VAL A 191 5.07 -16.89 -35.39
N ALA A 192 5.33 -17.72 -34.37
CA ALA A 192 5.73 -19.10 -34.56
C ALA A 192 4.67 -19.95 -35.28
N THR A 193 3.40 -19.54 -35.29
CA THR A 193 2.31 -20.23 -36.01
C THR A 193 1.91 -19.56 -37.31
N ARG A 194 2.27 -18.28 -37.51
CA ARG A 194 1.80 -17.44 -38.61
C ARG A 194 2.84 -17.16 -39.70
N MET A 195 4.12 -17.35 -39.40
CA MET A 195 5.25 -17.03 -40.27
C MET A 195 6.17 -18.24 -40.45
N GLU A 196 6.98 -18.21 -41.51
CA GLU A 196 8.06 -19.19 -41.69
C GLU A 196 9.11 -19.05 -40.58
N PRO A 197 9.76 -20.15 -40.12
CA PRO A 197 10.58 -20.12 -38.90
C PRO A 197 11.71 -19.07 -38.88
N GLN A 198 12.43 -18.90 -40.00
CA GLN A 198 13.50 -17.90 -40.13
C GLN A 198 12.93 -16.47 -40.07
N GLU A 199 11.81 -16.22 -40.76
CA GLU A 199 11.14 -14.92 -40.78
C GLU A 199 10.60 -14.56 -39.38
N ALA A 200 10.02 -15.52 -38.68
CA ALA A 200 9.52 -15.35 -37.32
C ALA A 200 10.64 -14.95 -36.34
N PHE A 201 11.79 -15.61 -36.43
CA PHE A 201 12.98 -15.28 -35.64
C PHE A 201 13.49 -13.87 -35.96
N ASP A 202 13.72 -13.57 -37.25
CA ASP A 202 14.26 -12.27 -37.68
C ASP A 202 13.32 -11.11 -37.29
N TYR A 203 12.01 -11.29 -37.45
CA TYR A 203 11.00 -10.31 -37.03
C TYR A 203 11.04 -10.08 -35.52
N PHE A 204 10.97 -11.16 -34.73
CA PHE A 204 10.91 -11.03 -33.28
C PHE A 204 12.21 -10.48 -32.68
N PHE A 205 13.37 -10.90 -33.18
CA PHE A 205 14.65 -10.34 -32.77
C PHE A 205 14.70 -8.83 -33.02
N ASN A 206 14.27 -8.38 -34.21
CA ASN A 206 14.20 -6.95 -34.52
C ASN A 206 13.22 -6.18 -33.63
N LEU A 207 12.09 -6.78 -33.23
CA LEU A 207 11.20 -6.18 -32.24
C LEU A 207 11.91 -5.97 -30.89
N LEU A 208 12.69 -6.95 -30.41
CA LEU A 208 13.44 -6.78 -29.17
C LEU A 208 14.47 -5.66 -29.29
N ILE A 209 15.17 -5.55 -30.42
CA ILE A 209 16.09 -4.43 -30.68
C ILE A 209 15.35 -3.08 -30.69
N ASP A 210 14.19 -3.00 -31.33
CA ASP A 210 13.38 -1.77 -31.35
C ASP A 210 12.86 -1.39 -29.94
N GLN A 211 12.48 -2.37 -29.12
CA GLN A 211 12.04 -2.18 -27.73
C GLN A 211 13.16 -1.55 -26.89
N VAL A 212 14.38 -2.09 -27.04
CA VAL A 212 15.58 -1.61 -26.37
C VAL A 212 15.92 -0.18 -26.83
N ARG A 213 15.87 0.09 -28.13
CA ARG A 213 16.09 1.44 -28.70
C ARG A 213 15.05 2.45 -28.20
N ALA A 214 13.80 2.02 -28.00
CA ALA A 214 12.75 2.84 -27.40
C ALA A 214 13.01 3.18 -25.92
N GLY A 215 14.05 2.60 -25.29
CA GLY A 215 14.38 2.83 -23.89
C GLY A 215 13.51 2.01 -22.93
N VAL A 216 12.94 0.89 -23.39
CA VAL A 216 12.18 -0.03 -22.55
C VAL A 216 13.04 -1.26 -22.24
N SER A 217 13.05 -1.71 -20.99
CA SER A 217 13.75 -2.93 -20.57
C SER A 217 13.15 -4.17 -21.23
N LEU A 218 13.98 -5.19 -21.44
CA LEU A 218 13.51 -6.52 -21.83
C LEU A 218 12.69 -7.17 -20.70
N TYR A 219 11.81 -8.10 -21.07
CA TYR A 219 10.94 -8.81 -20.13
C TYR A 219 11.56 -10.13 -19.67
N VAL A 220 11.21 -10.60 -18.47
CA VAL A 220 11.87 -11.73 -17.79
C VAL A 220 11.94 -13.02 -18.62
N LYS A 221 10.94 -13.29 -19.48
CA LYS A 221 10.87 -14.53 -20.28
C LYS A 221 11.51 -14.40 -21.68
N VAL A 222 12.20 -13.30 -21.97
CA VAL A 222 12.71 -12.98 -23.31
C VAL A 222 13.62 -14.07 -23.88
N PHE A 223 14.56 -14.60 -23.09
CA PHE A 223 15.47 -15.64 -23.57
C PHE A 223 14.74 -16.94 -23.90
N LYS A 224 13.78 -17.36 -23.06
CA LYS A 224 12.97 -18.54 -23.33
C LYS A 224 12.20 -18.42 -24.64
N ASP A 225 11.57 -17.27 -24.87
CA ASP A 225 10.77 -17.04 -26.07
C ASP A 225 11.67 -16.92 -27.33
N LEU A 226 12.81 -16.24 -27.21
CA LEU A 226 13.80 -16.13 -28.30
C LEU A 226 14.43 -17.47 -28.66
N GLU A 227 14.87 -18.24 -27.66
CA GLU A 227 15.50 -19.56 -27.84
C GLU A 227 14.54 -20.55 -28.51
N ALA A 228 13.24 -20.47 -28.21
CA ALA A 228 12.23 -21.28 -28.88
C ALA A 228 12.11 -20.95 -30.37
N LEU A 229 12.13 -19.66 -30.72
CA LEU A 229 12.12 -19.22 -32.12
C LEU A 229 13.43 -19.55 -32.85
N ALA A 230 14.58 -19.36 -32.20
CA ALA A 230 15.89 -19.71 -32.74
C ALA A 230 15.98 -21.20 -33.09
N LYS A 231 15.52 -22.06 -32.17
CA LYS A 231 15.47 -23.50 -32.39
C LYS A 231 14.60 -23.89 -33.60
N ASN A 232 13.45 -23.25 -33.76
CA ASN A 232 12.58 -23.50 -34.91
C ASN A 232 13.21 -23.04 -36.23
N ALA A 233 14.01 -21.97 -36.21
CA ALA A 233 14.75 -21.45 -37.36
C ALA A 233 16.05 -22.22 -37.67
N GLY A 234 16.46 -23.18 -36.83
CA GLY A 234 17.74 -23.88 -36.97
C GLY A 234 18.97 -23.04 -36.57
N ILE A 235 18.76 -21.97 -35.79
CA ILE A 235 19.81 -21.11 -35.24
C ILE A 235 20.21 -21.64 -33.86
N ASP A 236 21.49 -21.57 -33.51
CA ASP A 236 21.97 -21.91 -32.16
C ASP A 236 21.30 -20.98 -31.13
N PRO A 237 20.45 -21.51 -30.21
CA PRO A 237 19.73 -20.69 -29.25
C PRO A 237 20.67 -19.87 -28.35
N GLU A 238 21.85 -20.41 -28.02
CA GLU A 238 22.81 -19.70 -27.19
C GLU A 238 23.46 -18.54 -27.94
N ALA A 239 23.86 -18.73 -29.20
CA ALA A 239 24.37 -17.64 -30.04
C ALA A 239 23.35 -16.49 -30.17
N ALA A 240 22.06 -16.80 -30.40
CA ALA A 240 21.00 -15.80 -30.47
C ALA A 240 20.85 -15.00 -29.17
N THR A 241 20.92 -15.68 -28.01
CA THR A 241 20.91 -15.03 -26.69
C THR A 241 22.12 -14.12 -26.49
N ILE A 242 23.32 -14.55 -26.89
CA ILE A 242 24.54 -13.72 -26.79
C ILE A 242 24.44 -12.46 -27.64
N GLU A 243 23.98 -12.58 -28.89
CA GLU A 243 23.78 -11.41 -29.76
C GLU A 243 22.75 -10.42 -29.20
N LEU A 244 21.69 -10.92 -28.57
CA LEU A 244 20.72 -10.05 -27.90
C LEU A 244 21.35 -9.35 -26.67
N ILE A 245 22.15 -10.05 -25.87
CA ILE A 245 22.87 -9.44 -24.74
C ILE A 245 23.81 -8.34 -25.24
N ALA A 246 24.57 -8.61 -26.32
CA ALA A 246 25.49 -7.65 -26.90
C ALA A 246 24.77 -6.37 -27.39
N ALA A 247 23.57 -6.50 -27.93
CA ALA A 247 22.76 -5.36 -28.32
C ALA A 247 22.04 -4.66 -27.15
N TYR A 248 21.71 -5.40 -26.09
CA TYR A 248 20.95 -4.87 -24.95
C TYR A 248 21.82 -4.16 -23.92
N LEU A 249 23.00 -4.70 -23.61
CA LEU A 249 23.88 -4.17 -22.58
C LEU A 249 24.25 -2.68 -22.75
N PRO A 250 24.57 -2.19 -23.96
CA PRO A 250 24.93 -0.78 -24.19
C PRO A 250 23.73 0.17 -24.11
N SER A 251 22.52 -0.35 -23.93
CA SER A 251 21.30 0.44 -23.99
C SER A 251 21.04 1.21 -22.69
N ARG A 252 20.39 2.37 -22.84
CA ARG A 252 19.91 3.20 -21.73
C ARG A 252 18.87 2.51 -20.82
N SER A 253 18.23 1.43 -21.28
CA SER A 253 17.22 0.69 -20.52
C SER A 253 17.78 -0.48 -19.71
N PHE A 254 19.04 -0.88 -19.95
CA PHE A 254 19.68 -1.96 -19.22
C PHE A 254 19.73 -1.75 -17.69
N PRO A 255 19.98 -0.54 -17.15
CA PRO A 255 19.95 -0.31 -15.71
C PRO A 255 18.60 -0.63 -15.03
N GLU A 256 17.50 -0.64 -15.79
CA GLU A 256 16.14 -0.94 -15.31
C GLU A 256 15.79 -2.43 -15.42
N THR A 257 16.78 -3.29 -15.71
CA THR A 257 16.57 -4.72 -15.90
C THR A 257 16.06 -5.39 -14.62
N PRO A 258 14.97 -6.19 -14.67
CA PRO A 258 14.52 -6.97 -13.54
C PRO A 258 15.62 -7.91 -13.03
N GLU A 259 15.76 -8.02 -11.70
CA GLU A 259 16.85 -8.78 -11.05
C GLU A 259 16.98 -10.23 -11.56
N SER A 260 15.86 -10.93 -11.72
CA SER A 260 15.85 -12.31 -12.26
C SER A 260 16.42 -12.43 -13.67
N LEU A 261 16.15 -11.44 -14.53
CA LEU A 261 16.71 -11.39 -15.87
C LEU A 261 18.19 -11.01 -15.83
N LEU A 262 18.56 -10.03 -15.00
CA LEU A 262 19.95 -9.60 -14.82
C LEU A 262 20.83 -10.77 -14.37
N ASN A 263 20.40 -11.55 -13.37
CA ASN A 263 21.12 -12.74 -12.93
C ASN A 263 21.33 -13.74 -14.07
N THR A 264 20.32 -13.93 -14.93
CA THR A 264 20.45 -14.78 -16.11
C THR A 264 21.48 -14.22 -17.09
N ILE A 265 21.49 -12.91 -17.33
CA ILE A 265 22.48 -12.24 -18.18
C ILE A 265 23.89 -12.41 -17.61
N LEU A 266 24.09 -12.19 -16.31
CA LEU A 266 25.38 -12.32 -15.64
C LEU A 266 25.99 -13.72 -15.82
N THR A 267 25.20 -14.79 -15.76
CA THR A 267 25.70 -16.16 -16.02
C THR A 267 26.17 -16.38 -17.46
N LYS A 268 25.69 -15.59 -18.41
CA LYS A 268 26.05 -15.66 -19.84
C LYS A 268 27.13 -14.65 -20.22
N MET A 269 27.45 -13.69 -19.35
CA MET A 269 28.46 -12.65 -19.59
C MET A 269 29.84 -13.18 -19.99
N PRO A 270 30.40 -14.26 -19.39
CA PRO A 270 31.73 -14.74 -19.80
C PRO A 270 31.80 -15.11 -21.28
N ARG A 271 30.76 -15.77 -21.80
CA ARG A 271 30.68 -16.13 -23.23
C ARG A 271 30.34 -14.91 -24.10
N ALA A 272 29.51 -14.00 -23.60
CA ALA A 272 29.19 -12.75 -24.31
C ALA A 272 30.45 -11.90 -24.51
N VAL A 273 31.27 -11.73 -23.46
CA VAL A 273 32.53 -10.97 -23.49
C VAL A 273 33.58 -11.68 -24.35
N ALA A 274 33.60 -13.01 -24.40
CA ALA A 274 34.50 -13.75 -25.29
C ALA A 274 34.20 -13.49 -26.78
N GLN A 275 32.95 -13.22 -27.15
CA GLN A 275 32.53 -12.92 -28.53
C GLN A 275 32.53 -11.41 -28.83
N HIS A 276 32.18 -10.59 -27.84
CA HIS A 276 32.08 -9.14 -27.89
C HIS A 276 32.88 -8.51 -26.73
N PRO A 277 34.20 -8.33 -26.88
CA PRO A 277 35.08 -7.92 -25.77
C PRO A 277 34.79 -6.54 -25.17
N ASP A 278 34.17 -5.65 -25.94
CA ASP A 278 33.77 -4.30 -25.53
C ASP A 278 32.69 -4.30 -24.43
N LEU A 279 31.91 -5.38 -24.32
CA LEU A 279 30.86 -5.51 -23.30
C LEU A 279 31.40 -5.42 -21.86
N ALA A 280 32.64 -5.86 -21.62
CA ALA A 280 33.26 -5.75 -20.30
C ALA A 280 33.40 -4.28 -19.88
N ASP A 281 33.97 -3.45 -20.76
CA ASP A 281 34.20 -2.04 -20.49
C ASP A 281 32.87 -1.27 -20.38
N ILE A 282 31.85 -1.65 -21.17
CA ILE A 282 30.49 -1.12 -21.04
C ILE A 282 29.92 -1.46 -19.66
N PHE A 283 29.99 -2.73 -19.23
CA PHE A 283 29.43 -3.16 -17.94
C PHE A 283 30.00 -2.38 -16.76
N TYR A 284 31.31 -2.11 -16.75
CA TYR A 284 31.97 -1.31 -15.71
C TYR A 284 31.37 0.10 -15.55
N THR A 285 30.83 0.68 -16.63
CA THR A 285 30.22 2.02 -16.59
C THR A 285 28.78 2.03 -16.08
N ILE A 286 28.10 0.88 -16.06
CA ILE A 286 26.68 0.78 -15.71
C ILE A 286 26.49 1.07 -14.21
N THR A 287 25.39 1.75 -13.89
CA THR A 287 24.99 2.11 -12.52
C THR A 287 23.55 1.68 -12.26
N PHE A 288 23.35 0.74 -11.34
CA PHE A 288 22.02 0.24 -10.95
C PHE A 288 21.46 1.01 -9.77
N GLY A 289 20.18 1.40 -9.83
CA GLY A 289 19.53 2.28 -8.85
C GLY A 289 19.63 1.84 -7.39
N ASN A 290 19.36 0.57 -7.14
CA ASN A 290 19.15 0.01 -5.80
C ASN A 290 20.33 -0.78 -5.26
N TRP A 291 21.43 -0.88 -6.02
CA TRP A 291 22.59 -1.69 -5.63
C TRP A 291 23.52 -0.94 -4.71
N ASP A 292 24.06 -1.64 -3.72
CA ASP A 292 25.26 -1.21 -3.01
C ASP A 292 26.54 -1.76 -3.68
N ILE A 293 27.69 -1.49 -3.06
CA ILE A 293 28.98 -1.97 -3.55
C ILE A 293 29.11 -3.51 -3.49
N ASN A 294 28.47 -4.17 -2.53
CA ASN A 294 28.49 -5.62 -2.38
C ASN A 294 27.76 -6.28 -3.54
N ASP A 295 26.56 -5.78 -3.87
CA ASP A 295 25.79 -6.23 -5.04
C ASP A 295 26.61 -6.06 -6.33
N TYR A 296 27.27 -4.91 -6.47
CA TYR A 296 28.05 -4.59 -7.67
C TYR A 296 29.27 -5.49 -7.84
N VAL A 297 30.03 -5.72 -6.77
CA VAL A 297 31.20 -6.62 -6.77
C VAL A 297 30.76 -8.06 -7.05
N ALA A 298 29.68 -8.53 -6.39
CA ALA A 298 29.13 -9.86 -6.63
C ALA A 298 28.71 -10.06 -8.09
N ALA A 299 28.10 -9.04 -8.71
CA ALA A 299 27.75 -9.09 -10.13
C ALA A 299 28.97 -9.19 -11.04
N LEU A 300 30.05 -8.43 -10.76
CA LEU A 300 31.30 -8.52 -11.49
C LEU A 300 31.97 -9.90 -11.33
N GLN A 301 31.88 -10.51 -10.14
CA GLN A 301 32.38 -11.86 -9.90
C GLN A 301 31.58 -12.91 -10.68
N ASN A 302 30.24 -12.83 -10.64
CA ASN A 302 29.37 -13.72 -11.40
C ASN A 302 29.59 -13.60 -12.92
N ALA A 303 29.89 -12.40 -13.41
CA ALA A 303 30.25 -12.14 -14.80
C ALA A 303 31.71 -12.48 -15.15
N GLN A 304 32.54 -12.92 -14.18
CA GLN A 304 33.99 -13.13 -14.32
C GLN A 304 34.77 -11.89 -14.79
N LEU A 305 34.27 -10.70 -14.45
CA LEU A 305 34.86 -9.41 -14.78
C LEU A 305 35.66 -8.78 -13.63
N TRP A 306 35.49 -9.26 -12.40
CA TRP A 306 36.18 -8.70 -11.23
C TRP A 306 37.71 -8.81 -11.29
N GLU A 307 38.25 -10.00 -11.55
CA GLU A 307 39.71 -10.19 -11.61
C GLU A 307 40.36 -9.45 -12.80
N PRO A 308 39.81 -9.48 -14.03
CA PRO A 308 40.31 -8.65 -15.12
C PRO A 308 40.33 -7.14 -14.82
N LEU A 309 39.33 -6.64 -14.09
CA LEU A 309 39.29 -5.25 -13.63
C LEU A 309 40.43 -4.96 -12.64
N CYS A 310 40.60 -5.82 -11.62
CA CYS A 310 41.56 -5.62 -10.54
C CYS A 310 43.02 -5.82 -10.95
N ALA A 311 43.27 -6.64 -11.97
CA ALA A 311 44.60 -6.95 -12.47
C ALA A 311 45.22 -5.82 -13.32
N ASP A 312 44.39 -4.89 -13.83
CA ASP A 312 44.83 -3.78 -14.67
C ASP A 312 44.63 -2.41 -13.97
N PRO A 313 45.71 -1.78 -13.47
CA PRO A 313 45.66 -0.46 -12.87
C PRO A 313 45.04 0.63 -13.76
N GLN A 314 45.11 0.48 -15.09
CA GLN A 314 44.52 1.43 -16.03
C GLN A 314 42.99 1.32 -16.09
N LYS A 315 42.41 0.21 -15.62
CA LYS A 315 40.95 -0.01 -15.57
C LYS A 315 40.38 0.27 -14.18
N ILE A 316 40.98 -0.29 -13.13
CA ILE A 316 40.43 -0.18 -11.77
C ILE A 316 40.48 1.25 -11.24
N VAL A 317 41.53 2.03 -11.52
CA VAL A 317 41.63 3.40 -11.00
C VAL A 317 40.52 4.31 -11.55
N PRO A 318 40.30 4.42 -12.88
CA PRO A 318 39.16 5.18 -13.40
C PRO A 318 37.80 4.63 -12.97
N TRP A 319 37.64 3.31 -12.86
CA TRP A 319 36.42 2.70 -12.35
C TRP A 319 36.13 3.12 -10.91
N LEU A 320 37.15 3.06 -10.04
CA LEU A 320 37.03 3.43 -8.63
C LEU A 320 36.71 4.92 -8.49
N GLU A 321 37.38 5.79 -9.25
CA GLU A 321 37.07 7.23 -9.29
C GLU A 321 35.61 7.48 -9.73
N ALA A 322 35.12 6.76 -10.76
CA ALA A 322 33.75 6.86 -11.21
C ALA A 322 32.72 6.36 -10.18
N LYS A 323 33.03 5.26 -9.48
CA LYS A 323 32.15 4.74 -8.41
C LYS A 323 32.17 5.63 -7.17
N ILE A 324 33.31 6.21 -6.80
CA ILE A 324 33.39 7.23 -5.75
C ILE A 324 32.56 8.46 -6.14
N ALA A 325 32.65 8.93 -7.38
CA ALA A 325 31.80 10.01 -7.87
C ALA A 325 30.30 9.65 -7.76
N LEU A 326 29.90 8.40 -8.06
CA LEU A 326 28.54 7.91 -7.84
C LEU A 326 28.14 7.89 -6.36
N GLY A 327 28.99 7.35 -5.49
CA GLY A 327 28.77 7.28 -4.04
C GLY A 327 28.58 8.66 -3.41
N ASN A 328 29.27 9.69 -3.93
CA ASN A 328 29.09 11.07 -3.49
C ASN A 328 27.68 11.63 -3.74
N TRP A 329 26.93 11.04 -4.68
CA TRP A 329 25.52 11.38 -4.94
C TRP A 329 24.54 10.35 -4.35
N ARG A 330 25.00 9.14 -4.01
CA ARG A 330 24.15 8.03 -3.56
C ARG A 330 24.54 7.55 -2.17
N PHE A 331 23.70 7.95 -1.22
CA PHE A 331 23.90 7.80 0.22
C PHE A 331 24.02 6.37 0.76
N ASN A 332 23.72 5.31 -0.01
CA ASN A 332 23.85 3.92 0.46
C ASN A 332 24.91 3.09 -0.28
N PHE A 333 25.55 3.64 -1.31
CA PHE A 333 26.35 2.81 -2.23
C PHE A 333 27.59 2.20 -1.56
N PHE A 334 28.30 2.96 -0.71
CA PHE A 334 29.47 2.49 0.04
C PHE A 334 29.18 2.32 1.54
N HIS A 335 27.92 2.12 1.92
CA HIS A 335 27.54 2.02 3.33
C HIS A 335 28.16 0.80 4.02
N ASN A 336 28.18 -0.34 3.32
CA ASN A 336 28.70 -1.61 3.82
C ASN A 336 30.16 -1.83 3.40
N THR A 337 30.96 -2.47 4.26
CA THR A 337 32.32 -2.89 3.92
C THR A 337 32.34 -4.07 2.95
N ASN A 338 33.44 -4.24 2.20
CA ASN A 338 33.63 -5.29 1.21
C ASN A 338 35.11 -5.69 1.13
N GLN A 339 35.46 -6.87 1.66
CA GLN A 339 36.84 -7.36 1.65
C GLN A 339 37.48 -7.37 0.25
N HIS A 340 36.75 -7.80 -0.78
CA HIS A 340 37.32 -7.88 -2.13
C HIS A 340 37.73 -6.52 -2.69
N LEU A 341 36.93 -5.47 -2.44
CA LEU A 341 37.28 -4.12 -2.84
C LEU A 341 38.48 -3.59 -2.05
N LEU A 342 38.57 -3.88 -0.75
CA LEU A 342 39.73 -3.49 0.06
C LEU A 342 41.02 -4.15 -0.45
N ASP A 343 40.98 -5.44 -0.74
CA ASP A 343 42.12 -6.17 -1.34
C ASP A 343 42.51 -5.58 -2.69
N ALA A 344 41.54 -5.16 -3.49
CA ALA A 344 41.77 -4.55 -4.79
C ALA A 344 42.42 -3.15 -4.67
N ILE A 345 42.05 -2.35 -3.66
CA ILE A 345 42.70 -1.08 -3.33
C ILE A 345 44.15 -1.33 -2.92
N ASP A 346 44.39 -2.28 -2.01
CA ASP A 346 45.72 -2.60 -1.52
C ASP A 346 46.64 -3.14 -2.63
N ARG A 347 46.11 -4.00 -3.52
CA ARG A 347 46.81 -4.50 -4.72
C ARG A 347 47.22 -3.38 -5.68
N ASN A 348 46.43 -2.30 -5.77
CA ASN A 348 46.63 -1.19 -6.70
C ASN A 348 47.20 0.08 -6.05
N LYS A 349 47.78 -0.03 -4.84
CA LYS A 349 48.29 1.12 -4.08
C LYS A 349 49.29 2.01 -4.83
N ASP A 350 50.18 1.44 -5.64
CA ASP A 350 51.17 2.23 -6.38
C ASP A 350 50.52 3.12 -7.45
N ALA A 351 49.40 2.69 -8.03
CA ALA A 351 48.64 3.49 -8.99
C ALA A 351 47.76 4.56 -8.33
N LEU A 352 47.35 4.32 -7.08
CA LEU A 352 46.57 5.25 -6.25
C LEU A 352 47.43 6.30 -5.53
N ARG A 353 48.74 6.04 -5.35
CA ARG A 353 49.65 6.94 -4.63
C ARG A 353 49.63 8.36 -5.22
N GLY A 354 49.31 9.34 -4.38
CA GLY A 354 49.25 10.75 -4.73
C GLY A 354 48.00 11.19 -5.50
N ARG A 355 47.11 10.27 -5.89
CA ARG A 355 45.82 10.60 -6.54
C ARG A 355 44.94 11.36 -5.57
N ARG A 356 44.21 12.36 -6.06
CA ARG A 356 43.26 13.12 -5.24
C ARG A 356 41.91 12.40 -5.23
N ILE A 357 41.39 12.11 -4.06
CA ILE A 357 40.08 11.48 -3.89
C ILE A 357 39.25 12.37 -2.96
N ALA A 358 38.08 12.75 -3.43
CA ALA A 358 37.15 13.57 -2.67
C ALA A 358 35.87 12.81 -2.37
N THR A 359 35.48 12.77 -1.10
CA THR A 359 34.22 12.16 -0.64
C THR A 359 33.25 13.24 -0.14
N ASN A 360 31.95 13.06 -0.34
CA ASN A 360 30.86 13.95 0.12
C ASN A 360 30.35 13.53 1.51
N ARG A 361 29.34 14.24 2.06
CA ARG A 361 28.68 14.00 3.36
C ARG A 361 28.55 12.50 3.64
N ALA A 362 29.10 12.12 4.79
CA ALA A 362 29.47 10.76 5.18
C ALA A 362 28.39 9.72 4.85
N THR A 363 28.71 8.82 3.93
CA THR A 363 28.01 7.54 3.71
C THR A 363 28.96 6.48 3.16
N TYR A 364 30.23 6.60 3.55
CA TYR A 364 31.28 5.66 3.22
C TYR A 364 31.62 4.90 4.49
N HIS A 365 31.67 3.58 4.38
CA HIS A 365 32.24 2.75 5.42
C HIS A 365 33.68 3.19 5.71
N LEU A 366 34.05 3.27 6.99
CA LEU A 366 35.34 3.83 7.42
C LEU A 366 36.53 3.05 6.85
N ASP A 367 36.37 1.74 6.62
CA ASP A 367 37.38 0.88 6.00
C ASP A 367 37.85 1.39 4.63
N TYR A 368 36.95 1.94 3.81
CA TYR A 368 37.33 2.42 2.47
C TYR A 368 38.18 3.68 2.57
N ILE A 369 37.85 4.59 3.47
CA ILE A 369 38.62 5.82 3.65
C ILE A 369 40.01 5.47 4.20
N ASP A 370 40.06 4.59 5.21
CA ASP A 370 41.33 4.09 5.76
C ASP A 370 42.19 3.41 4.68
N ALA A 371 41.63 2.50 3.89
CA ALA A 371 42.34 1.79 2.82
C ALA A 371 42.88 2.75 1.74
N LEU A 372 42.11 3.76 1.35
CA LEU A 372 42.55 4.76 0.37
C LEU A 372 43.71 5.62 0.91
N ILE A 373 43.66 6.01 2.18
CA ILE A 373 44.76 6.73 2.82
C ILE A 373 45.99 5.82 2.93
N ALA A 374 45.80 4.56 3.34
CA ALA A 374 46.86 3.54 3.43
C ALA A 374 47.55 3.30 2.08
N ALA A 375 46.78 3.30 0.98
CA ALA A 375 47.28 3.21 -0.38
C ALA A 375 48.08 4.46 -0.83
N GLY A 376 48.09 5.53 -0.03
CA GLY A 376 48.80 6.77 -0.31
C GLY A 376 48.01 7.77 -1.14
N ALA A 377 46.69 7.62 -1.25
CA ALA A 377 45.83 8.61 -1.90
C ALA A 377 45.71 9.88 -1.05
N ARG A 378 45.63 11.04 -1.72
CA ARG A 378 45.34 12.34 -1.11
C ARG A 378 43.83 12.49 -0.95
N TRP A 379 43.32 11.97 0.17
CA TRP A 379 41.92 12.10 0.54
C TRP A 379 41.60 13.49 1.13
N SER A 380 40.44 14.03 0.74
CA SER A 380 39.84 15.27 1.24
C SER A 380 38.31 15.18 1.25
N THR A 381 37.65 16.02 2.05
CA THR A 381 36.19 16.16 2.07
C THR A 381 35.70 17.38 1.26
N LEU A 382 34.48 17.30 0.72
CA LEU A 382 33.82 18.39 -0.02
C LEU A 382 33.03 19.39 0.88
N ASP A 383 32.84 19.12 2.18
CA ASP A 383 32.13 20.01 3.14
C ASP A 383 33.04 20.31 4.34
N SER A 384 33.11 21.56 4.80
CA SER A 384 33.98 22.01 5.89
C SER A 384 33.44 21.73 7.31
N ARG A 385 32.28 21.08 7.44
CA ARG A 385 31.60 20.74 8.73
C ARG A 385 31.67 19.25 9.08
N PHE A 386 32.77 18.59 8.71
CA PHE A 386 32.79 17.16 8.40
C PHE A 386 32.91 16.18 9.58
N GLY A 387 33.54 16.56 10.68
CA GLY A 387 33.88 15.67 11.80
C GLY A 387 32.70 14.89 12.39
N ARG A 388 31.61 15.59 12.73
CA ARG A 388 30.44 15.01 13.40
C ARG A 388 29.76 13.90 12.59
N LEU A 389 29.74 13.98 11.26
CA LEU A 389 29.04 13.01 10.41
C LEU A 389 29.81 11.70 10.26
N MET A 390 31.15 11.69 10.31
CA MET A 390 31.91 10.43 10.26
C MET A 390 31.70 9.56 11.50
N VAL A 391 31.53 10.19 12.65
CA VAL A 391 31.23 9.51 13.92
C VAL A 391 29.89 8.78 13.89
N GLU A 392 28.92 9.27 13.11
CA GLU A 392 27.62 8.59 12.94
C GLU A 392 27.76 7.22 12.26
N PHE A 393 28.79 7.02 11.41
CA PHE A 393 29.07 5.74 10.73
C PHE A 393 30.02 4.83 11.49
N PHE A 394 30.53 5.26 12.64
CA PHE A 394 31.30 4.40 13.52
C PHE A 394 30.48 3.16 13.95
N ASP A 395 29.16 3.30 14.07
CA ASP A 395 28.25 2.19 14.36
C ASP A 395 28.25 1.11 13.26
N ALA A 396 28.41 1.50 11.99
CA ALA A 396 28.52 0.53 10.88
C ALA A 396 29.84 -0.24 10.97
N TRP A 397 30.94 0.46 11.27
CA TRP A 397 32.25 -0.16 11.47
C TRP A 397 32.29 -1.07 12.71
N LEU A 398 31.63 -0.69 13.80
CA LEU A 398 31.47 -1.55 14.98
C LEU A 398 30.70 -2.84 14.68
N ALA A 399 29.74 -2.79 13.74
CA ALA A 399 28.92 -3.92 13.37
C ALA A 399 29.67 -4.90 12.44
N ASP A 400 30.40 -4.38 11.46
CA ASP A 400 31.17 -5.18 10.50
C ASP A 400 32.36 -4.37 9.96
N HIS A 401 33.58 -4.89 10.07
CA HIS A 401 34.79 -4.22 9.61
C HIS A 401 35.90 -5.20 9.22
N HIS A 402 36.86 -4.67 8.46
CA HIS A 402 38.03 -5.40 8.00
C HIS A 402 39.36 -4.66 8.28
N ARG A 403 39.32 -3.44 8.84
CA ARG A 403 40.52 -2.63 9.10
C ARG A 403 40.48 -1.94 10.45
N ASP A 404 41.66 -1.69 11.01
CA ASP A 404 41.83 -1.09 12.33
C ASP A 404 41.85 0.45 12.36
N LEU A 405 41.55 1.10 11.23
CA LEU A 405 41.45 2.56 11.08
C LEU A 405 42.74 3.37 11.39
N ILE A 406 43.90 2.70 11.44
CA ILE A 406 45.21 3.30 11.79
C ILE A 406 45.54 4.54 10.94
N HIS A 407 45.25 4.51 9.63
CA HIS A 407 45.61 5.58 8.72
C HIS A 407 44.62 6.74 8.72
N LEU A 408 43.33 6.45 8.93
CA LEU A 408 42.29 7.47 9.07
C LEU A 408 42.43 8.23 10.39
N LEU A 409 42.43 7.50 11.51
CA LEU A 409 42.48 8.07 12.86
C LEU A 409 43.89 8.48 13.29
N GLY A 410 44.91 8.13 12.50
CA GLY A 410 46.27 8.66 12.63
C GLY A 410 46.41 10.12 12.19
N ARG A 411 45.41 10.70 11.51
CA ARG A 411 45.37 12.13 11.18
C ARG A 411 44.86 12.93 12.38
N GLU A 412 45.68 13.86 12.86
CA GLU A 412 45.37 14.67 14.06
C GLU A 412 44.03 15.39 13.96
N GLU A 413 43.72 16.00 12.82
CA GLU A 413 42.44 16.70 12.58
C GLU A 413 41.22 15.79 12.76
N ILE A 414 41.28 14.55 12.24
CA ILE A 414 40.17 13.60 12.29
C ILE A 414 40.09 12.91 13.65
N ARG A 415 41.25 12.64 14.26
CA ARG A 415 41.32 12.08 15.60
C ARG A 415 40.55 12.93 16.60
N TRP A 416 40.75 14.25 16.57
CA TRP A 416 40.06 15.17 17.48
C TRP A 416 38.57 15.29 17.18
N ASP A 417 38.15 15.22 15.92
CA ASP A 417 36.73 15.13 15.56
C ASP A 417 36.07 13.89 16.20
N PHE A 418 36.75 12.74 16.19
CA PHE A 418 36.27 11.52 16.87
C PHE A 418 36.24 11.68 18.38
N VAL A 419 37.27 12.27 19.00
CA VAL A 419 37.28 12.52 20.44
C VAL A 419 36.17 13.49 20.88
N GLU A 420 35.85 14.50 20.07
CA GLU A 420 34.82 15.51 20.36
C GLU A 420 33.40 14.98 20.19
N TYR A 421 33.14 14.22 19.12
CA TYR A 421 31.77 13.84 18.74
C TYR A 421 31.40 12.39 19.06
N LEU A 422 32.36 11.47 19.22
CA LEU A 422 32.08 10.07 19.58
C LEU A 422 31.57 10.01 21.01
N THR A 423 30.61 9.11 21.25
CA THR A 423 30.02 8.96 22.58
C THR A 423 30.45 7.66 23.24
N PHE A 424 30.62 7.66 24.57
CA PHE A 424 30.86 6.43 25.32
C PHE A 424 29.72 5.41 25.16
N LYS A 425 28.50 5.86 24.84
CA LYS A 425 27.37 5.01 24.45
C LYS A 425 27.65 4.16 23.21
N GLN A 426 28.34 4.72 22.20
CA GLN A 426 28.71 3.98 20.99
C GLN A 426 29.83 2.98 21.28
N LEU A 427 30.88 3.39 21.99
CA LEU A 427 31.97 2.49 22.41
C LEU A 427 31.45 1.31 23.24
N ALA A 428 30.52 1.58 24.15
CA ALA A 428 29.92 0.57 25.03
C ALA A 428 29.08 -0.49 24.31
N LYS A 429 28.80 -0.35 23.00
CA LYS A 429 28.18 -1.41 22.21
C LYS A 429 29.11 -2.62 22.04
N ASN A 430 30.43 -2.40 22.03
CA ASN A 430 31.42 -3.47 21.87
C ASN A 430 32.79 -3.10 22.46
N TRP A 431 32.90 -3.14 23.80
CA TRP A 431 34.18 -2.85 24.47
C TRP A 431 35.28 -3.85 24.11
N ASP A 432 34.96 -5.13 23.90
CA ASP A 432 35.97 -6.13 23.52
C ASP A 432 36.70 -5.77 22.22
N LEU A 433 35.95 -5.29 21.22
CA LEU A 433 36.53 -4.77 19.99
C LEU A 433 37.38 -3.51 20.24
N VAL A 434 36.91 -2.59 21.08
CA VAL A 434 37.65 -1.36 21.42
C VAL A 434 38.98 -1.68 22.08
N PHE A 435 39.02 -2.64 23.02
CA PHE A 435 40.26 -3.07 23.67
C PHE A 435 41.18 -3.89 22.74
N ALA A 436 40.62 -4.59 21.76
CA ALA A 436 41.39 -5.34 20.78
C ALA A 436 42.04 -4.43 19.71
N ASN A 437 41.51 -3.22 19.50
CA ASN A 437 42.00 -2.27 18.50
C ASN A 437 42.75 -1.10 19.16
N GLU A 438 44.08 -1.08 19.05
CA GLU A 438 44.94 -0.06 19.69
C GLU A 438 44.60 1.38 19.27
N THR A 439 44.17 1.59 18.03
CA THR A 439 43.85 2.93 17.50
C THR A 439 42.59 3.50 18.15
N VAL A 440 41.53 2.69 18.18
CA VAL A 440 40.24 3.04 18.80
C VAL A 440 40.38 3.12 20.32
N LEU A 441 41.18 2.24 20.93
CA LEU A 441 41.54 2.32 22.35
C LEU A 441 42.21 3.66 22.69
N GLY A 442 43.10 4.13 21.80
CA GLY A 442 43.69 5.45 21.92
C GLY A 442 42.64 6.57 21.91
N ILE A 443 41.63 6.50 21.03
CA ILE A 443 40.53 7.49 21.01
C ILE A 443 39.75 7.45 22.32
N ALA A 444 39.38 6.25 22.79
CA ALA A 444 38.66 6.08 24.05
C ALA A 444 39.46 6.65 25.24
N THR A 445 40.79 6.49 25.22
CA THR A 445 41.69 7.07 26.23
C THR A 445 41.68 8.59 26.20
N ASP A 446 41.82 9.21 25.02
CA ASP A 446 41.77 10.68 24.87
C ASP A 446 40.39 11.24 25.28
N MET A 447 39.31 10.52 24.98
CA MET A 447 37.95 10.88 25.43
C MET A 447 37.84 10.84 26.96
N LEU A 448 38.42 9.83 27.61
CA LEU A 448 38.44 9.72 29.07
C LEU A 448 39.23 10.87 29.72
N GLU A 449 40.36 11.26 29.13
CA GLU A 449 41.13 12.42 29.57
C GLU A 449 40.37 13.74 29.40
N ASN A 450 39.67 13.92 28.28
CA ASN A 450 38.82 15.10 28.06
C ASN A 450 37.67 15.16 29.06
N LEU A 451 36.99 14.03 29.30
CA LEU A 451 35.96 13.93 30.33
C LEU A 451 36.53 14.27 31.71
N HIS A 452 37.74 13.82 32.04
CA HIS A 452 38.41 14.16 33.30
C HIS A 452 38.65 15.68 33.44
N LYS A 453 39.15 16.34 32.39
CA LYS A 453 39.37 17.80 32.37
C LYS A 453 38.06 18.58 32.52
N GLU A 454 37.00 18.14 31.85
CA GLU A 454 35.70 18.80 31.95
C GLU A 454 35.07 18.58 33.33
N LEU A 455 35.13 17.37 33.90
CA LEU A 455 34.60 17.08 35.24
C LEU A 455 35.32 17.88 36.33
N THR A 456 36.64 18.06 36.21
CA THR A 456 37.44 18.82 37.18
C THR A 456 37.17 20.33 37.11
N SER A 457 36.91 20.88 35.92
CA SER A 457 36.62 22.30 35.70
C SER A 457 35.14 22.69 35.75
N ALA A 458 34.23 21.72 35.67
CA ALA A 458 32.78 21.94 35.66
C ALA A 458 32.23 22.43 37.01
N THR A 459 31.16 23.23 36.94
CA THR A 459 30.32 23.57 38.11
C THR A 459 29.67 22.31 38.68
N ASP A 460 29.26 22.36 39.94
CA ASP A 460 28.71 21.18 40.63
C ASP A 460 27.49 20.58 39.89
N PHE A 461 26.64 21.41 39.30
CA PHE A 461 25.50 20.98 38.48
C PHE A 461 25.94 20.32 37.16
N ALA A 462 26.84 20.96 36.40
CA ALA A 462 27.33 20.41 35.14
C ALA A 462 28.09 19.09 35.35
N ARG A 463 28.91 19.01 36.41
CA ARG A 463 29.61 17.79 36.81
C ARG A 463 28.65 16.64 37.11
N LYS A 464 27.59 16.88 37.91
CA LYS A 464 26.57 15.87 38.23
C LYS A 464 25.84 15.38 36.98
N LYS A 465 25.49 16.27 36.05
CA LYS A 465 24.88 15.93 34.77
C LYS A 465 25.79 15.02 33.94
N MET A 466 27.06 15.40 33.76
CA MET A 466 28.03 14.64 32.96
C MET A 466 28.36 13.27 33.55
N VAL A 467 28.46 13.16 34.89
CA VAL A 467 28.60 11.86 35.57
C VAL A 467 27.38 10.98 35.29
N LYS A 468 26.16 11.52 35.40
CA LYS A 468 24.92 10.77 35.14
C LYS A 468 24.84 10.26 33.68
N GLU A 469 25.19 11.10 32.71
CA GLU A 469 25.13 10.76 31.28
C GLU A 469 26.12 9.64 30.89
N ASN A 470 27.28 9.57 31.54
CA ASN A 470 28.36 8.63 31.16
C ASN A 470 28.48 7.39 32.05
N ARG A 471 27.88 7.41 33.26
CA ARG A 471 28.00 6.33 34.26
C ARG A 471 27.66 4.94 33.74
N ASN A 472 26.59 4.81 32.97
CA ASN A 472 26.11 3.50 32.50
C ASN A 472 26.96 2.91 31.37
N TYR A 473 27.90 3.69 30.80
CA TYR A 473 28.71 3.28 29.66
C TYR A 473 30.17 3.02 30.03
N LEU A 474 30.62 3.52 31.18
CA LEU A 474 31.99 3.42 31.70
C LEU A 474 32.12 2.36 32.80
N THR A 475 31.43 1.23 32.65
CA THR A 475 31.36 0.17 33.67
C THR A 475 32.29 -1.01 33.41
N ASP A 476 32.94 -1.09 32.25
CA ASP A 476 33.90 -2.16 31.94
C ASP A 476 35.11 -2.07 32.88
N PRO A 477 35.45 -3.14 33.64
CA PRO A 477 36.53 -3.11 34.63
C PRO A 477 37.89 -2.70 34.06
N ARG A 478 38.19 -3.04 32.79
CA ARG A 478 39.46 -2.73 32.13
C ARG A 478 39.67 -1.22 31.95
N LEU A 479 38.60 -0.41 31.95
CA LEU A 479 38.71 1.05 31.85
C LEU A 479 39.42 1.67 33.06
N ARG A 480 39.38 1.00 34.23
CA ARG A 480 40.11 1.44 35.43
C ARG A 480 41.62 1.30 35.28
N GLU A 481 42.07 0.39 34.43
CA GLU A 481 43.50 0.23 34.12
C GLU A 481 43.99 1.37 33.20
N ILE A 482 43.09 1.97 32.43
CA ILE A 482 43.39 3.06 31.49
C ILE A 482 43.37 4.42 32.18
N ASN A 483 42.28 4.76 32.89
CA ASN A 483 42.14 6.03 33.57
C ASN A 483 41.41 5.86 34.92
N PRO A 484 42.13 5.44 35.98
CA PRO A 484 41.50 5.11 37.26
C PRO A 484 40.82 6.30 37.91
N GLU A 485 41.35 7.52 37.71
CA GLU A 485 40.85 8.73 38.36
C GLU A 485 39.48 9.15 37.82
N VAL A 486 39.32 9.23 36.49
CA VAL A 486 38.03 9.61 35.90
C VAL A 486 36.98 8.53 36.12
N ILE A 487 37.37 7.25 36.07
CA ILE A 487 36.44 6.14 36.30
C ILE A 487 36.00 6.14 37.77
N ALA A 488 36.88 6.43 38.73
CA ALA A 488 36.48 6.58 40.14
C ALA A 488 35.56 7.78 40.37
N MET A 489 35.73 8.88 39.62
CA MET A 489 34.83 10.06 39.69
C MET A 489 33.44 9.76 39.13
N VAL A 490 33.32 8.90 38.12
CA VAL A 490 32.05 8.59 37.44
C VAL A 490 31.36 7.35 38.03
N VAL A 491 32.15 6.34 38.39
CA VAL A 491 31.78 5.00 38.90
C VAL A 491 32.60 4.68 40.18
N PRO A 492 32.25 5.29 41.33
CA PRO A 492 33.00 5.10 42.58
C PRO A 492 32.94 3.66 43.10
N ASP A 493 34.03 3.22 43.73
CA ASP A 493 34.16 1.88 44.33
C ASP A 493 33.20 1.69 45.51
N THR A 494 32.30 0.72 45.41
CA THR A 494 31.62 0.14 46.56
C THR A 494 32.30 -1.16 46.93
N ASN A 495 32.89 -1.26 48.12
CA ASN A 495 33.21 -2.56 48.73
C ASN A 495 32.67 -2.65 50.18
N PRO A 496 32.28 -3.86 50.64
CA PRO A 496 31.34 -4.04 51.74
C PRO A 496 31.98 -4.76 52.94
N THR A 497 32.10 -4.12 54.11
CA THR A 497 32.17 -4.79 55.43
C THR A 497 32.26 -3.78 56.57
N GLU A 498 31.23 -3.72 57.42
CA GLU A 498 31.40 -3.74 58.88
C GLU A 498 30.06 -4.17 59.50
N GLY A 499 30.05 -5.39 60.03
CA GLY A 499 28.90 -6.01 60.67
C GLY A 499 28.98 -5.89 62.19
N MET A 500 27.81 -5.79 62.84
CA MET A 500 27.62 -6.22 64.22
C MET A 500 26.16 -6.70 64.39
N GLN A 501 26.01 -8.00 64.65
CA GLN A 501 24.82 -8.69 65.16
C GLN A 501 24.77 -8.59 66.71
N PRO A 502 23.74 -9.10 67.44
CA PRO A 502 22.27 -9.08 67.24
C PRO A 502 21.48 -8.86 68.57
N ALA A 503 20.13 -9.05 68.53
CA ALA A 503 19.15 -9.18 69.63
C ALA A 503 18.67 -7.87 70.30
N GLU A 504 17.40 -7.65 70.67
CA GLU A 504 16.23 -8.50 70.85
C GLU A 504 14.96 -7.62 70.90
N THR A 505 13.83 -8.25 70.61
CA THR A 505 12.42 -7.87 70.79
C THR A 505 12.06 -6.78 71.82
N THR A 506 11.20 -5.82 71.45
CA THR A 506 9.82 -5.61 71.98
C THR A 506 9.26 -4.21 71.61
N SER A 507 8.07 -4.20 70.99
CA SER A 507 7.13 -3.07 70.96
C SER A 507 6.66 -2.73 72.41
N PRO A 508 6.14 -1.53 72.78
CA PRO A 508 5.17 -0.75 71.97
C PRO A 508 5.10 0.79 72.17
N SER A 509 4.20 1.38 71.36
CA SER A 509 3.31 2.52 71.67
C SER A 509 3.84 3.96 71.77
N ASN A 510 3.44 4.75 70.77
CA ASN A 510 2.85 6.10 70.82
C ASN A 510 3.40 7.13 71.83
N SER A 511 3.93 8.24 71.33
CA SER A 511 3.12 9.46 71.08
C SER A 511 3.99 10.71 70.82
N ALA A 512 3.46 11.52 69.89
CA ALA A 512 3.53 12.99 69.83
C ALA A 512 4.87 13.71 69.53
N ALA A 513 4.87 14.26 68.31
CA ALA A 513 5.23 15.63 67.93
C ALA A 513 6.71 16.05 67.95
N SER A 514 7.26 16.27 66.75
CA SER A 514 7.96 17.52 66.42
C SER A 514 8.23 17.63 64.91
N GLN A 515 8.18 18.87 64.43
CA GLN A 515 8.37 19.35 63.07
C GLN A 515 9.83 19.23 62.60
N GLY A 516 10.07 19.18 61.28
CA GLY A 516 11.35 19.63 60.70
C GLY A 516 11.85 18.93 59.43
N SER A 517 11.38 19.42 58.28
CA SER A 517 12.02 19.52 56.94
C SER A 517 13.18 18.58 56.50
N ALA A 518 12.90 17.81 55.43
CA ALA A 518 13.60 17.65 54.12
C ALA A 518 15.10 17.98 54.00
N THR A 519 15.98 17.13 53.46
CA THR A 519 16.27 16.81 52.02
C THR A 519 17.58 15.98 52.01
N GLY A 520 18.02 15.15 51.05
CA GLY A 520 17.62 14.76 49.69
C GLY A 520 18.87 14.16 48.96
N ALA A 521 18.78 12.98 48.35
CA ALA A 521 19.84 12.29 47.60
C ALA A 521 19.42 12.08 46.13
N ALA A 522 20.34 12.25 45.17
CA ALA A 522 20.06 12.24 43.73
C ALA A 522 20.09 10.81 43.12
N ASN A 523 18.94 10.32 42.64
CA ASN A 523 18.74 9.02 41.97
C ASN A 523 18.96 9.11 40.45
N THR A 524 19.77 8.22 39.85
CA THR A 524 19.89 8.05 38.37
C THR A 524 18.89 7.01 37.85
N ILE A 525 18.05 7.38 36.88
CA ILE A 525 16.99 6.54 36.28
C ILE A 525 17.59 5.54 35.26
N PRO A 526 17.38 4.21 35.37
CA PRO A 526 17.83 3.19 34.41
C PRO A 526 16.97 3.19 33.14
N LYS A 527 17.43 2.53 32.07
CA LYS A 527 16.69 2.43 30.79
C LYS A 527 15.40 1.59 30.93
N PRO A 528 14.31 1.92 30.21
CA PRO A 528 13.08 1.13 30.21
C PRO A 528 13.28 -0.24 29.53
N PRO A 529 12.55 -1.29 29.95
CA PRO A 529 12.49 -2.58 29.27
C PRO A 529 12.08 -2.47 27.79
N GLU A 530 12.56 -3.38 26.94
CA GLU A 530 12.26 -3.39 25.50
C GLU A 530 10.95 -4.12 25.20
N LEU A 531 9.97 -3.42 24.62
CA LEU A 531 8.68 -4.00 24.24
C LEU A 531 8.75 -4.81 22.92
N CYS A 532 9.70 -4.50 22.02
CA CYS A 532 9.96 -5.23 20.76
C CYS A 532 11.42 -5.04 20.29
N SER A 533 11.93 -5.95 19.45
CA SER A 533 13.31 -5.98 18.94
C SER A 533 13.58 -5.12 17.70
N ASP A 534 12.58 -4.42 17.17
CA ASP A 534 12.71 -3.64 15.94
C ASP A 534 13.31 -2.24 16.17
N TYR A 535 14.07 -1.75 15.18
CA TYR A 535 14.77 -0.45 15.20
C TYR A 535 13.87 0.76 15.56
N THR A 536 12.57 0.67 15.30
CA THR A 536 11.55 1.69 15.61
C THR A 536 11.35 1.91 17.12
N HIS A 537 11.64 0.91 17.97
CA HIS A 537 11.45 0.98 19.43
C HIS A 537 12.62 1.59 20.20
N LEU A 538 13.83 1.65 19.62
CA LEU A 538 15.00 2.30 20.25
C LEU A 538 14.74 3.78 20.55
N TRP A 539 13.97 4.45 19.68
CA TRP A 539 13.63 5.87 19.79
C TRP A 539 12.48 6.10 20.79
N PHE A 540 11.53 5.16 20.86
CA PHE A 540 10.46 5.12 21.87
C PHE A 540 11.06 5.01 23.29
N ASN A 541 11.97 4.06 23.51
CA ASN A 541 12.62 3.85 24.80
C ASN A 541 13.52 5.04 25.21
N GLN A 542 14.22 5.67 24.26
CA GLN A 542 15.02 6.88 24.53
C GLN A 542 14.13 8.07 24.91
N SER A 543 13.02 8.27 24.20
CA SER A 543 12.09 9.36 24.46
C SER A 543 11.36 9.18 25.80
N LEU A 544 11.03 7.94 26.16
CA LEU A 544 10.41 7.60 27.44
C LEU A 544 11.38 7.73 28.62
N HIS A 545 12.63 7.31 28.45
CA HIS A 545 13.70 7.53 29.42
C HIS A 545 13.88 9.02 29.70
N LYS A 546 13.91 9.85 28.64
CA LYS A 546 13.97 11.31 28.74
C LYS A 546 12.76 11.90 29.47
N LEU A 547 11.55 11.40 29.21
CA LEU A 547 10.34 11.82 29.91
C LEU A 547 10.41 11.54 31.43
N ALA A 548 10.92 10.38 31.82
CA ALA A 548 11.12 10.02 33.23
C ALA A 548 12.14 10.95 33.92
N GLU A 549 13.20 11.35 33.21
CA GLU A 549 14.16 12.34 33.72
C GLU A 549 13.53 13.71 33.93
N ASP A 550 12.73 14.17 32.97
CA ASP A 550 12.07 15.47 33.02
C ASP A 550 11.02 15.53 34.15
N PHE A 551 10.31 14.43 34.45
CA PHE A 551 9.32 14.38 35.53
C PHE A 551 9.96 14.40 36.93
N ASN A 552 11.20 13.92 37.07
CA ASN A 552 11.92 13.88 38.35
C ASN A 552 12.77 15.13 38.64
N ASP A 553 12.83 16.11 37.72
CA ASP A 553 13.48 17.42 37.92
C ASP A 553 12.64 18.60 37.35
N PRO A 554 11.59 19.05 38.06
CA PRO A 554 10.61 19.99 37.51
C PRO A 554 11.10 21.45 37.39
N GLN A 555 12.28 21.79 37.91
CA GLN A 555 12.78 23.19 37.90
C GLN A 555 13.40 23.60 36.56
N GLY A 556 13.59 22.66 35.63
CA GLY A 556 14.09 22.91 34.28
C GLY A 556 13.07 22.53 33.20
N THR A 557 12.31 23.53 32.73
CA THR A 557 11.49 23.52 31.49
C THR A 557 10.12 22.81 31.55
N GLY A 558 9.04 23.59 31.37
CA GLY A 558 7.65 23.10 31.26
C GLY A 558 7.27 22.51 29.90
N HIS A 559 8.23 22.01 29.11
CA HIS A 559 8.00 21.46 27.76
C HIS A 559 8.95 20.30 27.47
N ALA A 560 8.40 19.09 27.27
CA ALA A 560 9.13 17.97 26.70
C ALA A 560 8.82 17.87 25.19
N LEU A 561 9.84 17.95 24.34
CA LEU A 561 9.73 17.67 22.91
C LEU A 561 9.68 16.15 22.72
N LEU A 562 8.57 15.62 22.22
CA LEU A 562 8.40 14.18 22.02
C LEU A 562 7.96 13.88 20.59
N ASP A 563 8.38 12.72 20.10
CA ASP A 563 8.02 12.17 18.79
C ASP A 563 6.51 11.92 18.71
N CYS A 564 5.90 12.15 17.54
CA CYS A 564 4.47 11.95 17.30
C CYS A 564 3.98 10.52 17.60
N ARG A 565 4.89 9.53 17.66
CA ARG A 565 4.58 8.13 17.97
C ARG A 565 4.36 7.84 19.46
N LEU A 566 4.68 8.76 20.38
CA LEU A 566 4.38 8.62 21.82
C LEU A 566 2.99 9.14 22.21
N GLN A 567 2.22 9.68 21.26
CA GLN A 567 0.94 10.34 21.53
C GLN A 567 -0.07 9.44 22.27
N VAL A 568 -0.15 8.14 21.92
CA VAL A 568 -1.06 7.18 22.55
C VAL A 568 -0.62 6.87 23.99
N PHE A 569 0.66 6.57 24.22
CA PHE A 569 1.18 6.29 25.56
C PHE A 569 1.04 7.49 26.49
N VAL A 570 1.38 8.69 26.01
CA VAL A 570 1.36 9.90 26.83
C VAL A 570 -0.06 10.28 27.25
N GLY A 571 -1.06 10.03 26.39
CA GLY A 571 -2.47 10.22 26.71
C GLY A 571 -2.99 9.33 27.86
N SER A 572 -2.25 8.27 28.21
CA SER A 572 -2.57 7.34 29.30
C SER A 572 -1.97 7.72 30.66
N ILE A 573 -1.11 8.75 30.73
CA ILE A 573 -0.50 9.19 32.00
C ILE A 573 -1.60 9.71 32.93
N GLY A 574 -1.64 9.18 34.16
CA GLY A 574 -2.71 9.45 35.12
C GLY A 574 -3.98 8.63 34.89
N ARG A 575 -3.94 7.61 34.01
CA ARG A 575 -5.05 6.70 33.68
C ARG A 575 -4.64 5.23 33.82
N GLU A 576 -3.93 4.90 34.89
CA GLU A 576 -3.36 3.57 35.14
C GLU A 576 -4.40 2.43 35.06
N LYS A 577 -5.67 2.68 35.40
CA LYS A 577 -6.75 1.69 35.25
C LYS A 577 -6.91 1.16 33.82
N VAL A 578 -6.61 1.96 32.79
CA VAL A 578 -6.67 1.54 31.37
C VAL A 578 -5.64 0.45 31.09
N TRP A 579 -4.43 0.60 31.65
CA TRP A 579 -3.36 -0.39 31.53
C TRP A 579 -3.69 -1.68 32.27
N LEU A 580 -4.21 -1.56 33.49
CA LEU A 580 -4.62 -2.71 34.30
C LEU A 580 -5.72 -3.51 33.59
N ALA A 581 -6.78 -2.84 33.11
CA ALA A 581 -7.87 -3.48 32.37
C ALA A 581 -7.37 -4.13 31.08
N SER A 582 -6.47 -3.45 30.36
CA SER A 582 -5.90 -3.98 29.13
C SER A 582 -5.08 -5.25 29.39
N LEU A 583 -4.19 -5.26 30.39
CA LEU A 583 -3.35 -6.44 30.70
C LEU A 583 -4.12 -7.59 31.34
N ALA A 584 -5.19 -7.29 32.06
CA ALA A 584 -6.09 -8.28 32.65
C ALA A 584 -7.04 -8.94 31.62
N ALA A 585 -6.93 -8.60 30.33
CA ALA A 585 -7.72 -9.23 29.27
C ALA A 585 -7.28 -10.70 29.04
N PRO A 586 -8.23 -11.64 28.91
CA PRO A 586 -7.92 -13.07 28.76
C PRO A 586 -7.34 -13.46 27.39
N GLY A 587 -7.28 -12.52 26.44
CA GLY A 587 -6.79 -12.74 25.07
C GLY A 587 -5.30 -12.42 24.85
N ILE A 588 -4.51 -12.25 25.92
CA ILE A 588 -3.12 -11.81 25.84
C ILE A 588 -2.18 -12.98 26.16
N PRO A 589 -1.17 -13.26 25.31
CA PRO A 589 -0.13 -14.25 25.61
C PRO A 589 0.71 -13.91 26.85
N LEU A 590 1.11 -14.92 27.63
CA LEU A 590 1.85 -14.72 28.88
C LEU A 590 3.19 -14.00 28.70
N ASP A 591 3.91 -14.24 27.61
CA ASP A 591 5.15 -13.56 27.27
C ASP A 591 4.94 -12.06 27.05
N VAL A 592 3.81 -11.69 26.42
CA VAL A 592 3.41 -10.28 26.27
C VAL A 592 3.10 -9.68 27.64
N VAL A 593 2.33 -10.36 28.49
CA VAL A 593 2.01 -9.88 29.85
C VAL A 593 3.27 -9.61 30.66
N ARG A 594 4.24 -10.54 30.66
CA ARG A 594 5.51 -10.41 31.39
C ARG A 594 6.28 -9.15 30.99
N ILE A 595 6.44 -8.94 29.69
CA ILE A 595 7.20 -7.81 29.14
C ILE A 595 6.53 -6.49 29.48
N TYR A 596 5.20 -6.42 29.37
CA TYR A 596 4.46 -5.21 29.70
C TYR A 596 4.39 -4.94 31.21
N CYS A 597 4.27 -5.96 32.06
CA CYS A 597 4.34 -5.78 33.51
C CYS A 597 5.72 -5.23 33.92
N GLU A 598 6.82 -5.78 33.40
CA GLU A 598 8.18 -5.27 33.66
C GLU A 598 8.31 -3.80 33.23
N PHE A 599 7.82 -3.47 32.05
CA PHE A 599 7.82 -2.12 31.51
C PHE A 599 7.00 -1.13 32.35
N LEU A 600 5.80 -1.50 32.79
CA LEU A 600 4.94 -0.63 33.60
C LEU A 600 5.44 -0.49 35.04
N HIS A 601 6.06 -1.53 35.60
CA HIS A 601 6.80 -1.43 36.87
C HIS A 601 7.92 -0.40 36.77
N TRP A 602 8.69 -0.41 35.68
CA TRP A 602 9.70 0.62 35.42
C TRP A 602 9.06 2.02 35.33
N CYS A 603 7.95 2.18 34.60
CA CYS A 603 7.27 3.47 34.48
C CYS A 603 6.80 4.00 35.85
N ALA A 604 6.29 3.12 36.71
CA ALA A 604 5.87 3.46 38.07
C ALA A 604 7.06 3.80 38.98
N ASP A 605 8.17 3.07 38.83
CA ASP A 605 9.35 3.28 39.65
C ASP A 605 10.01 4.63 39.43
N TYR A 606 9.96 5.13 38.20
CA TYR A 606 10.60 6.38 37.79
C TYR A 606 9.59 7.52 37.53
N GLY A 607 8.39 7.40 38.09
CA GLY A 607 7.44 8.52 38.20
C GLY A 607 6.75 8.91 36.90
N VAL A 608 6.85 8.11 35.84
CA VAL A 608 6.13 8.31 34.57
C VAL A 608 4.66 7.94 34.71
N LEU A 609 4.37 6.88 35.48
CA LEU A 609 3.03 6.45 35.90
C LEU A 609 2.97 6.37 37.43
N GLY A 610 1.78 6.35 38.02
CA GLY A 610 1.59 6.25 39.47
C GLY A 610 1.98 7.51 40.26
N ALA A 611 2.34 8.59 39.56
CA ALA A 611 2.44 9.96 40.07
C ALA A 611 1.22 10.75 39.55
N LYS A 612 0.55 11.53 40.40
CA LYS A 612 -0.67 12.28 40.05
C LYS A 612 -0.34 13.45 39.09
N LEU A 613 -0.03 13.09 37.85
CA LEU A 613 0.39 13.96 36.76
C LEU A 613 -0.60 13.80 35.62
N SER A 614 -0.76 14.85 34.82
CA SER A 614 -1.54 14.80 33.58
C SER A 614 -0.73 15.39 32.44
N SER A 615 -1.04 14.99 31.21
CA SER A 615 -0.35 15.48 30.03
C SER A 615 -1.36 16.00 29.00
N THR A 616 -0.95 16.98 28.20
CA THR A 616 -1.68 17.39 26.99
C THR A 616 -0.72 17.51 25.82
N VAL A 617 -1.15 17.11 24.63
CA VAL A 617 -0.36 17.24 23.41
C VAL A 617 -0.85 18.45 22.59
N ARG A 618 0.04 19.37 22.24
CA ARG A 618 -0.24 20.45 21.26
C ARG A 618 0.92 20.61 20.29
N SER A 619 0.65 20.67 18.99
CA SER A 619 1.68 20.88 17.96
C SER A 619 2.88 19.93 18.06
N GLN A 620 2.63 18.64 18.36
CA GLN A 620 3.67 17.61 18.60
C GLN A 620 4.57 17.86 19.84
N GLN A 621 4.09 18.66 20.80
CA GLN A 621 4.78 18.92 22.07
C GLN A 621 3.92 18.46 23.24
N ILE A 622 4.57 18.03 24.32
CA ILE A 622 3.89 17.51 25.50
C ILE A 622 4.03 18.50 26.65
N TYR A 623 2.87 18.85 27.21
CA TYR A 623 2.74 19.73 28.36
C TYR A 623 2.30 18.89 29.53
N VAL A 624 3.01 19.02 30.65
CA VAL A 624 2.78 18.23 31.86
C VAL A 624 2.19 19.17 32.88
N HIS A 625 1.06 18.79 33.46
CA HIS A 625 0.37 19.61 34.43
C HIS A 625 0.35 18.88 35.78
N SER A 626 0.69 19.62 36.84
CA SER A 626 0.58 19.17 38.22
C SER A 626 -0.87 18.96 38.67
N GLN A 627 -1.83 19.45 37.90
CA GLN A 627 -3.25 19.20 38.04
C GLN A 627 -3.89 19.04 36.65
N PRO A 628 -4.83 18.10 36.46
CA PRO A 628 -5.49 17.93 35.18
C PRO A 628 -6.23 19.20 34.75
N PRO A 629 -6.11 19.60 33.47
CA PRO A 629 -6.94 20.67 32.91
C PRO A 629 -8.43 20.31 33.06
N ALA A 630 -9.29 21.32 33.11
CA ALA A 630 -10.68 21.17 33.57
C ALA A 630 -11.52 20.14 32.79
N ASP A 631 -11.16 19.89 31.54
CA ASP A 631 -11.73 18.90 30.61
C ASP A 631 -11.28 17.45 30.89
N LEU A 632 -10.15 17.26 31.58
CA LEU A 632 -9.62 15.94 31.95
C LEU A 632 -9.98 15.49 33.37
N ARG A 633 -10.55 16.38 34.20
CA ARG A 633 -10.98 16.09 35.59
C ARG A 633 -12.07 15.03 35.71
N ALA A 634 -12.80 14.74 34.62
CA ALA A 634 -13.80 13.67 34.57
C ALA A 634 -13.18 12.26 34.69
N TYR A 635 -11.85 12.15 34.59
CA TYR A 635 -11.10 10.88 34.61
C TYR A 635 -10.10 10.81 35.77
N ASP A 636 -10.19 11.70 36.77
CA ASP A 636 -9.36 11.65 37.99
C ASP A 636 -9.44 10.29 38.71
N ASP A 637 -10.56 9.58 38.55
CA ASP A 637 -10.82 8.26 39.13
C ASP A 637 -10.08 7.11 38.41
N PHE A 638 -9.39 7.36 37.29
CA PHE A 638 -8.57 6.35 36.60
C PHE A 638 -7.13 6.26 37.10
N PHE A 639 -6.73 7.22 37.93
CA PHE A 639 -5.42 7.23 38.55
C PHE A 639 -5.30 6.11 39.57
N VAL A 640 -4.18 5.39 39.52
CA VAL A 640 -3.81 4.41 40.55
C VAL A 640 -2.44 4.79 41.13
N PRO A 641 -2.32 5.00 42.46
CA PRO A 641 -1.03 5.32 43.07
C PRO A 641 0.02 4.26 42.79
N LYS A 642 1.28 4.68 42.69
CA LYS A 642 2.44 3.83 42.38
C LYS A 642 2.42 2.45 43.07
N ASP A 643 2.29 2.41 44.40
CA ASP A 643 2.41 1.16 45.15
C ASP A 643 1.24 0.21 44.88
N ASP A 644 0.03 0.76 44.78
CA ASP A 644 -1.17 -0.01 44.44
C ASP A 644 -1.10 -0.52 43.00
N PHE A 645 -0.65 0.32 42.06
CA PHE A 645 -0.51 -0.04 40.64
C PHE A 645 0.47 -1.19 40.46
N LYS A 646 1.65 -1.12 41.09
CA LYS A 646 2.66 -2.19 41.04
C LYS A 646 2.15 -3.49 41.64
N LYS A 647 1.49 -3.42 42.80
CA LYS A 647 0.88 -4.60 43.44
C LYS A 647 -0.13 -5.27 42.51
N THR A 648 -1.00 -4.48 41.88
CA THR A 648 -2.01 -5.03 40.96
C THR A 648 -1.40 -5.61 39.68
N LEU A 649 -0.30 -5.03 39.15
CA LEU A 649 0.43 -5.63 38.03
C LEU A 649 0.98 -7.02 38.38
N ASP A 650 1.47 -7.21 39.60
CA ASP A 650 1.95 -8.50 40.10
C ASP A 650 0.79 -9.51 40.24
N GLU A 651 -0.37 -9.07 40.71
CA GLU A 651 -1.58 -9.89 40.79
C GLU A 651 -2.06 -10.34 39.39
N ILE A 652 -2.07 -9.43 38.40
CA ILE A 652 -2.40 -9.73 37.00
C ILE A 652 -1.41 -10.75 36.42
N LEU A 653 -0.11 -10.55 36.64
CA LEU A 653 0.91 -11.47 36.15
C LEU A 653 0.74 -12.86 36.77
N ALA A 654 0.58 -12.96 38.09
CA ALA A 654 0.35 -14.23 38.78
C ALA A 654 -0.93 -14.94 38.30
N TRP A 655 -1.99 -14.18 38.02
CA TRP A 655 -3.23 -14.70 37.45
C TRP A 655 -3.01 -15.30 36.05
N HIS A 656 -2.29 -14.60 35.17
CA HIS A 656 -1.93 -15.13 33.85
C HIS A 656 -1.01 -16.36 33.96
N GLU A 657 0.00 -16.35 34.82
CA GLU A 657 0.90 -17.49 35.03
C GLU A 657 0.15 -18.74 35.50
N LYS A 658 -0.80 -18.59 36.43
CA LYS A 658 -1.69 -19.67 36.88
C LYS A 658 -2.51 -20.26 35.72
N ARG A 659 -2.91 -19.42 34.77
CA ARG A 659 -3.76 -19.79 33.62
C ARG A 659 -2.97 -20.31 32.41
N HIS A 660 -1.67 -20.05 32.35
CA HIS A 660 -0.84 -20.28 31.15
C HIS A 660 0.44 -21.06 31.48
N SER A 661 0.41 -22.39 31.34
CA SER A 661 1.59 -23.24 31.59
C SER A 661 2.48 -23.49 30.37
N ALA A 662 2.08 -23.05 29.16
CA ALA A 662 2.77 -23.39 27.90
C ALA A 662 2.91 -22.24 26.87
N GLY A 663 2.69 -20.98 27.26
CA GLY A 663 2.82 -19.83 26.34
C GLY A 663 1.80 -19.78 25.19
N LYS A 664 0.64 -20.42 25.36
CA LYS A 664 -0.49 -20.40 24.40
C LYS A 664 -1.64 -19.53 24.92
N LEU A 665 -2.49 -19.05 24.01
CA LEU A 665 -3.75 -18.38 24.35
C LEU A 665 -4.67 -19.33 25.15
N PRO A 666 -5.20 -18.89 26.30
CA PRO A 666 -6.08 -19.68 27.17
C PRO A 666 -7.54 -19.56 26.70
N THR A 667 -8.46 -20.13 27.48
CA THR A 667 -9.89 -19.83 27.34
C THR A 667 -10.14 -18.31 27.52
N LEU A 668 -10.88 -17.71 26.58
CA LEU A 668 -11.28 -16.30 26.60
C LEU A 668 -12.35 -16.06 27.70
N ALA A 669 -11.92 -16.03 28.96
CA ALA A 669 -12.77 -15.88 30.14
C ALA A 669 -12.01 -15.28 31.32
N TRP A 670 -12.69 -14.61 32.23
CA TRP A 670 -12.20 -14.35 33.59
C TRP A 670 -12.47 -15.58 34.47
N ASP A 671 -12.20 -15.54 35.78
CA ASP A 671 -12.36 -16.76 36.59
C ASP A 671 -13.82 -17.23 36.69
N ASN A 672 -14.79 -16.32 36.73
CA ASN A 672 -16.20 -16.65 36.91
C ASN A 672 -17.10 -16.35 35.70
N VAL A 673 -16.61 -15.62 34.70
CA VAL A 673 -17.42 -15.16 33.56
C VAL A 673 -16.67 -15.33 32.24
N SER A 674 -17.38 -15.65 31.16
CA SER A 674 -16.77 -15.73 29.83
C SER A 674 -16.66 -14.35 29.17
N LEU A 675 -15.70 -14.20 28.25
CA LEU A 675 -15.59 -12.99 27.42
C LEU A 675 -16.88 -12.70 26.67
N TYR A 676 -17.53 -13.74 26.13
CA TYR A 676 -18.71 -13.58 25.30
C TYR A 676 -19.93 -13.19 26.13
N ASP A 677 -20.06 -13.66 27.37
CA ASP A 677 -21.14 -13.21 28.27
C ASP A 677 -21.02 -11.71 28.58
N ILE A 678 -19.80 -11.27 28.89
CA ILE A 678 -19.50 -9.84 29.12
C ILE A 678 -19.75 -9.00 27.87
N ALA A 679 -19.25 -9.45 26.72
CA ALA A 679 -19.45 -8.75 25.45
C ALA A 679 -20.92 -8.69 25.04
N THR A 680 -21.71 -9.74 25.33
CA THR A 680 -23.16 -9.77 25.09
C THR A 680 -23.89 -8.77 25.99
N ARG A 681 -23.51 -8.68 27.27
CA ARG A 681 -24.07 -7.67 28.19
C ARG A 681 -23.77 -6.24 27.75
N ALA A 682 -22.55 -5.97 27.25
CA ALA A 682 -22.18 -4.65 26.71
C ALA A 682 -22.90 -4.34 25.39
N ALA A 683 -23.10 -5.34 24.53
CA ALA A 683 -23.87 -5.20 23.30
C ALA A 683 -25.36 -4.89 23.57
N ALA A 684 -25.90 -5.37 24.69
CA ALA A 684 -27.30 -5.14 25.08
C ALA A 684 -27.64 -3.68 25.46
N THR A 685 -26.64 -2.80 25.60
CA THR A 685 -26.83 -1.36 25.91
C THR A 685 -26.18 -0.45 24.87
N SER A 686 -25.68 -1.02 23.79
CA SER A 686 -25.02 -0.29 22.71
C SER A 686 -25.55 -0.71 21.35
N THR A 687 -25.17 0.04 20.31
CA THR A 687 -25.49 -0.35 18.93
C THR A 687 -24.46 -1.30 18.34
N LEU A 688 -23.45 -1.74 19.10
CA LEU A 688 -22.35 -2.56 18.60
C LEU A 688 -22.57 -4.03 18.97
N PRO A 689 -22.20 -4.98 18.09
CA PRO A 689 -22.41 -6.40 18.33
C PRO A 689 -21.41 -6.98 19.35
N PRO A 690 -21.71 -8.15 19.94
CA PRO A 690 -20.82 -8.82 20.88
C PRO A 690 -19.39 -9.00 20.35
N ARG A 691 -19.18 -9.32 19.07
CA ARG A 691 -17.83 -9.50 18.52
C ARG A 691 -16.98 -8.23 18.50
N VAL A 692 -17.60 -7.06 18.32
CA VAL A 692 -16.88 -5.77 18.37
C VAL A 692 -16.42 -5.49 19.80
N TRP A 693 -17.28 -5.73 20.80
CA TRP A 693 -16.91 -5.67 22.22
C TRP A 693 -15.86 -6.70 22.61
N ALA A 694 -15.99 -7.95 22.16
CA ALA A 694 -14.99 -8.99 22.39
C ALA A 694 -13.63 -8.64 21.78
N SER A 695 -13.60 -7.98 20.62
CA SER A 695 -12.36 -7.46 20.02
C SER A 695 -11.72 -6.38 20.89
N LEU A 696 -12.51 -5.45 21.45
CA LEU A 696 -12.01 -4.43 22.38
C LEU A 696 -11.37 -5.08 23.63
N LEU A 697 -12.12 -6.00 24.26
CA LEU A 697 -11.81 -6.66 25.52
C LEU A 697 -10.77 -7.79 25.44
N THR A 698 -10.13 -7.99 24.27
CA THR A 698 -9.04 -8.97 24.07
C THR A 698 -7.67 -8.29 23.92
N GLY A 699 -7.49 -7.11 24.51
CA GLY A 699 -6.22 -6.39 24.51
C GLY A 699 -5.97 -5.57 23.25
N SER A 700 -7.02 -5.07 22.59
CA SER A 700 -6.90 -4.19 21.41
C SER A 700 -6.09 -2.92 21.67
N TYR A 701 -6.13 -2.39 22.89
CA TYR A 701 -5.37 -1.21 23.28
C TYR A 701 -3.85 -1.42 23.17
N LEU A 702 -3.35 -2.57 23.62
CA LEU A 702 -1.92 -2.92 23.51
C LEU A 702 -1.46 -3.04 22.04
N HIS A 703 -2.37 -3.42 21.14
CA HIS A 703 -2.10 -3.44 19.70
C HIS A 703 -1.96 -2.02 19.09
N LYS A 704 -2.61 -0.99 19.66
CA LYS A 704 -2.43 0.41 19.21
C LYS A 704 -1.05 0.96 19.58
N ILE A 705 -0.44 0.48 20.66
CA ILE A 705 0.82 1.01 21.22
C ILE A 705 2.05 0.35 20.59
N ALA A 706 1.96 -0.95 20.29
CA ALA A 706 2.99 -1.68 19.55
C ALA A 706 2.43 -2.11 18.21
N GLU A 707 2.55 -1.26 17.18
CA GLU A 707 2.00 -1.47 15.83
C GLU A 707 2.47 -2.77 15.15
N GLN A 708 3.38 -3.56 15.74
CA GLN A 708 3.91 -4.79 15.17
C GLN A 708 3.99 -5.96 16.18
N THR A 709 2.98 -6.84 16.07
CA THR A 709 3.06 -8.31 16.14
C THR A 709 3.76 -8.98 17.34
N ARG A 710 3.09 -9.02 18.49
CA ARG A 710 3.23 -10.14 19.46
C ARG A 710 1.90 -10.74 19.95
N ILE A 711 0.77 -10.05 19.77
CA ILE A 711 -0.55 -10.66 19.99
C ILE A 711 -0.84 -11.60 18.81
N ASN A 712 -0.88 -12.90 19.10
CA ASN A 712 -0.98 -13.94 18.09
C ASN A 712 -2.36 -13.92 17.39
N THR A 713 -2.45 -13.09 16.35
CA THR A 713 -3.70 -12.73 15.67
C THR A 713 -4.40 -13.93 15.02
N PRO A 714 -3.68 -14.92 14.45
CA PRO A 714 -4.27 -16.19 14.00
C PRO A 714 -4.99 -16.98 15.10
N GLU A 715 -4.34 -17.28 16.23
CA GLU A 715 -4.97 -18.01 17.34
C GLU A 715 -6.15 -17.24 17.92
N LEU A 716 -6.03 -15.92 18.07
CA LEU A 716 -7.11 -15.11 18.60
C LEU A 716 -8.31 -15.03 17.65
N ALA A 717 -8.09 -14.90 16.34
CA ALA A 717 -9.17 -14.95 15.36
C ALA A 717 -9.89 -16.30 15.41
N LYS A 718 -9.14 -17.40 15.52
CA LYS A 718 -9.71 -18.74 15.70
C LYS A 718 -10.51 -18.84 17.00
N ALA A 719 -10.02 -18.31 18.11
CA ALA A 719 -10.70 -18.34 19.40
C ALA A 719 -11.99 -17.50 19.41
N LEU A 720 -12.01 -16.38 18.68
CA LEU A 720 -13.19 -15.53 18.47
C LEU A 720 -14.15 -16.05 17.38
N GLY A 721 -13.85 -17.18 16.74
CA GLY A 721 -14.69 -17.73 15.67
C GLY A 721 -14.73 -16.86 14.40
N THR A 722 -13.70 -16.06 14.15
CA THR A 722 -13.64 -15.12 13.01
C THR A 722 -12.40 -15.36 12.14
N SER A 723 -12.32 -14.67 10.99
CA SER A 723 -11.14 -14.73 10.12
C SER A 723 -10.07 -13.72 10.56
N VAL A 724 -8.80 -14.03 10.30
CA VAL A 724 -7.68 -13.10 10.57
C VAL A 724 -7.89 -11.76 9.88
N THR A 725 -8.41 -11.78 8.65
CA THR A 725 -8.70 -10.56 7.89
C THR A 725 -9.81 -9.74 8.54
N ALA A 726 -10.89 -10.37 9.00
CA ALA A 726 -11.98 -9.70 9.69
C ALA A 726 -11.52 -9.09 11.02
N LEU A 727 -10.74 -9.83 11.83
CA LEU A 727 -10.19 -9.32 13.09
C LEU A 727 -9.25 -8.12 12.87
N LYS A 728 -8.39 -8.18 11.84
CA LYS A 728 -7.53 -7.04 11.48
C LYS A 728 -8.35 -5.80 11.10
N LYS A 729 -9.45 -5.99 10.36
CA LYS A 729 -10.35 -4.90 9.96
C LYS A 729 -11.11 -4.32 11.16
N LEU A 730 -11.64 -5.17 12.05
CA LEU A 730 -12.26 -4.73 13.31
C LEU A 730 -11.31 -3.87 14.15
N ARG A 731 -10.06 -4.31 14.30
CA ARG A 731 -9.04 -3.56 15.04
C ARG A 731 -8.68 -2.22 14.38
N ALA A 732 -8.61 -2.19 13.05
CA ALA A 732 -8.32 -0.97 12.31
C ALA A 732 -9.39 0.12 12.49
N HIS A 733 -10.64 -0.26 12.77
CA HIS A 733 -11.78 0.66 12.94
C HIS A 733 -12.25 0.79 14.40
N THR A 734 -11.49 0.26 15.37
CA THR A 734 -11.88 0.32 16.79
C THR A 734 -11.97 1.77 17.29
N GLY A 735 -11.07 2.66 16.87
CA GLY A 735 -11.17 4.10 17.19
C GLY A 735 -12.47 4.71 16.67
N ASP A 736 -12.83 4.47 15.41
CA ASP A 736 -14.06 4.98 14.81
C ASP A 736 -15.32 4.42 15.52
N ASN A 737 -15.36 3.11 15.75
CA ASN A 737 -16.54 2.43 16.31
C ASN A 737 -16.82 2.78 17.77
N PHE A 738 -15.78 3.11 18.54
CA PHE A 738 -15.93 3.59 19.90
C PHE A 738 -15.77 5.12 20.01
N CYS A 739 -15.72 5.83 18.88
CA CYS A 739 -15.58 7.29 18.79
C CYS A 739 -14.39 7.85 19.60
N GLU A 740 -13.24 7.17 19.57
CA GLU A 740 -12.04 7.49 20.35
C GLU A 740 -12.27 7.46 21.89
N HIS A 741 -13.29 6.73 22.34
CA HIS A 741 -13.56 6.49 23.77
C HIS A 741 -13.19 5.08 24.25
N ASP A 742 -12.49 4.27 23.43
CA ASP A 742 -12.10 2.91 23.80
C ASP A 742 -11.25 2.84 25.08
N GLU A 743 -10.33 3.80 25.29
CA GLU A 743 -9.56 3.90 26.54
C GLU A 743 -10.45 4.15 27.76
N ILE A 744 -11.45 5.02 27.61
CA ILE A 744 -12.35 5.40 28.71
C ILE A 744 -13.21 4.21 29.13
N LEU A 745 -13.72 3.47 28.15
CA LEU A 745 -14.51 2.26 28.39
C LEU A 745 -13.69 1.20 29.13
N LEU A 746 -12.42 1.01 28.77
CA LEU A 746 -11.50 0.12 29.47
C LEU A 746 -11.24 0.58 30.91
N GLY A 747 -11.00 1.88 31.12
CA GLY A 747 -10.77 2.47 32.44
C GLY A 747 -11.99 2.35 33.38
N LEU A 748 -13.19 2.62 32.87
CA LEU A 748 -14.46 2.45 33.62
C LEU A 748 -14.73 1.00 34.00
N GLY A 749 -14.31 0.07 33.14
CA GLY A 749 -14.45 -1.36 33.40
C GLY A 749 -13.62 -1.86 34.58
N TRP A 750 -12.59 -1.14 35.02
CA TRP A 750 -11.67 -1.61 36.06
C TRP A 750 -12.23 -1.53 37.49
N HIS A 751 -12.05 -2.59 38.27
CA HIS A 751 -12.31 -2.65 39.72
C HIS A 751 -11.46 -3.76 40.38
N ASP A 752 -11.42 -3.82 41.71
CA ASP A 752 -10.52 -4.73 42.45
C ASP A 752 -10.79 -6.23 42.19
N ASN A 753 -12.02 -6.60 41.80
CA ASN A 753 -12.40 -7.97 41.47
C ASN A 753 -12.36 -8.28 39.95
N TYR A 754 -11.72 -7.43 39.14
CA TYR A 754 -11.75 -7.56 37.67
C TYR A 754 -11.29 -8.95 37.17
N LEU A 755 -10.28 -9.54 37.81
CA LEU A 755 -9.74 -10.85 37.41
C LEU A 755 -10.72 -12.01 37.61
N THR A 756 -11.67 -11.85 38.54
CA THR A 756 -12.68 -12.86 38.84
C THR A 756 -14.00 -12.58 38.13
N GLU A 757 -14.47 -11.33 38.17
CA GLU A 757 -15.80 -10.90 37.73
C GLU A 757 -15.81 -10.29 36.32
N GLY A 758 -14.64 -10.00 35.73
CA GLY A 758 -14.50 -9.30 34.46
C GLY A 758 -14.72 -7.78 34.57
N PRO A 759 -14.93 -7.08 33.45
CA PRO A 759 -15.16 -5.63 33.45
C PRO A 759 -16.48 -5.24 34.12
N ASN A 760 -16.51 -4.07 34.77
CA ASN A 760 -17.71 -3.42 35.24
C ASN A 760 -18.57 -2.93 34.06
N ILE A 761 -19.42 -3.82 33.56
CA ILE A 761 -20.32 -3.53 32.45
C ILE A 761 -21.33 -2.44 32.81
N ASP A 762 -21.80 -2.36 34.05
CA ASP A 762 -22.83 -1.38 34.42
C ASP A 762 -22.29 0.06 34.31
N ALA A 763 -21.02 0.29 34.67
CA ALA A 763 -20.35 1.58 34.48
C ALA A 763 -20.14 1.91 32.98
N ILE A 764 -19.75 0.91 32.18
CA ILE A 764 -19.62 1.04 30.72
C ILE A 764 -20.97 1.39 30.07
N CYS A 765 -22.04 0.69 30.45
CA CYS A 765 -23.40 0.94 29.96
C CYS A 765 -23.87 2.34 30.33
N THR A 766 -23.67 2.75 31.59
CA THR A 766 -24.04 4.10 32.06
C THR A 766 -23.34 5.18 31.24
N PHE A 767 -22.06 5.01 30.95
CA PHE A 767 -21.31 5.93 30.10
C PHE A 767 -21.82 5.92 28.66
N TRP A 768 -22.12 4.75 28.10
CA TRP A 768 -22.66 4.64 26.75
C TRP A 768 -23.99 5.38 26.62
N GLU A 769 -24.90 5.15 27.57
CA GLU A 769 -26.21 5.82 27.63
C GLU A 769 -26.08 7.34 27.83
N ASP A 770 -25.16 7.82 28.68
CA ASP A 770 -24.88 9.26 28.85
C ASP A 770 -24.41 9.91 27.53
N LYS A 771 -23.55 9.22 26.77
CA LYS A 771 -22.95 9.78 25.55
C LYS A 771 -23.85 9.73 24.33
N TRP A 772 -24.53 8.60 24.13
CA TRP A 772 -25.24 8.34 22.88
C TRP A 772 -26.74 8.13 23.08
N GLY A 773 -27.20 8.02 24.32
CA GLY A 773 -28.59 7.70 24.65
C GLY A 773 -28.89 6.22 24.50
N VAL A 774 -30.19 5.91 24.54
CA VAL A 774 -30.70 4.55 24.31
C VAL A 774 -30.36 4.14 22.87
N PRO A 775 -29.73 2.96 22.66
CA PRO A 775 -29.43 2.48 21.31
C PRO A 775 -30.74 2.25 20.55
N TRP A 776 -30.79 2.74 19.31
CA TRP A 776 -31.96 2.57 18.44
C TRP A 776 -32.00 1.21 17.72
N ILE A 777 -30.90 0.45 17.82
CA ILE A 777 -30.74 -0.90 17.27
C ILE A 777 -29.65 -1.62 18.06
N HIS A 778 -29.80 -2.93 18.25
CA HIS A 778 -28.75 -3.81 18.76
C HIS A 778 -28.21 -4.68 17.63
N LEU A 779 -27.06 -4.31 17.05
CA LEU A 779 -26.48 -5.08 15.97
C LEU A 779 -26.08 -6.49 16.46
N THR A 780 -26.44 -7.50 15.68
CA THR A 780 -25.92 -8.87 15.88
C THR A 780 -24.62 -9.05 15.11
N ASP A 781 -23.86 -10.08 15.46
CA ASP A 781 -22.67 -10.49 14.71
C ASP A 781 -22.98 -10.77 13.22
N ASP A 782 -24.14 -11.36 12.92
CA ASP A 782 -24.58 -11.65 11.56
C ASP A 782 -24.96 -10.37 10.80
N MET A 783 -25.60 -9.40 11.47
CA MET A 783 -25.86 -8.08 10.89
C MET A 783 -24.56 -7.37 10.54
N TRP A 784 -23.58 -7.44 11.44
CA TRP A 784 -22.25 -6.86 11.25
C TRP A 784 -21.48 -7.49 10.09
N ASP A 785 -21.50 -8.82 9.98
CA ASP A 785 -20.88 -9.56 8.87
C ASP A 785 -21.62 -9.31 7.53
N GLY A 786 -22.89 -8.92 7.58
CA GLY A 786 -23.69 -8.49 6.44
C GLY A 786 -23.33 -7.09 5.90
N ILE A 787 -22.68 -6.25 6.70
CA ILE A 787 -22.23 -4.91 6.29
C ILE A 787 -20.84 -5.02 5.64
N PRO A 788 -20.61 -4.45 4.44
CA PRO A 788 -19.28 -4.39 3.84
C PRO A 788 -18.24 -3.76 4.77
N THR A 789 -17.10 -4.45 4.98
CA THR A 789 -16.04 -4.02 5.93
C THR A 789 -15.51 -2.60 5.69
N GLN A 790 -15.55 -2.10 4.46
CA GLN A 790 -15.15 -0.73 4.13
C GLN A 790 -16.11 0.35 4.64
N LEU A 791 -17.29 -0.04 5.13
CA LEU A 791 -18.26 0.85 5.77
C LEU A 791 -18.18 0.82 7.30
N TYR A 792 -17.30 0.00 7.91
CA TYR A 792 -17.21 -0.10 9.37
C TYR A 792 -16.83 1.22 10.03
N GLU A 793 -16.00 2.06 9.40
CA GLU A 793 -15.67 3.42 9.87
C GLU A 793 -16.90 4.34 9.97
N ASN A 794 -17.95 4.06 9.20
CA ASN A 794 -19.18 4.87 9.21
C ASN A 794 -20.08 4.53 10.41
N ILE A 795 -19.88 3.38 11.07
CA ILE A 795 -20.57 3.00 12.30
C ILE A 795 -19.87 3.68 13.47
N SER A 796 -20.08 4.98 13.61
CA SER A 796 -19.47 5.85 14.63
C SER A 796 -20.52 6.74 15.30
N ALA A 797 -20.14 7.88 15.88
CA ALA A 797 -21.01 8.71 16.72
C ALA A 797 -22.38 9.03 16.11
N SER A 798 -22.44 9.35 14.81
CA SER A 798 -23.70 9.66 14.11
C SER A 798 -24.59 8.43 13.88
N PHE A 799 -24.02 7.22 13.91
CA PHE A 799 -24.79 5.98 13.91
C PHE A 799 -25.33 5.68 15.31
N HIS A 800 -24.53 5.88 16.38
CA HIS A 800 -24.92 5.49 17.74
C HIS A 800 -26.08 6.33 18.31
N ARG A 801 -26.16 7.61 17.98
CA ARG A 801 -27.15 8.56 18.53
C ARG A 801 -28.33 8.83 17.59
N GLU A 802 -29.34 9.53 18.08
CA GLU A 802 -30.41 10.06 17.22
C GLU A 802 -29.90 11.09 16.21
N PRO A 803 -30.40 11.10 14.96
CA PRO A 803 -29.98 12.07 13.98
C PRO A 803 -30.62 13.43 14.26
N PHE A 804 -29.81 14.50 14.37
CA PHE A 804 -30.33 15.86 14.50
C PHE A 804 -30.56 16.49 13.11
N PRO A 805 -31.81 16.80 12.72
CA PRO A 805 -32.11 17.28 11.35
C PRO A 805 -31.58 18.69 11.03
N ASN A 806 -31.11 19.46 12.01
CA ASN A 806 -30.72 20.88 11.83
C ASN A 806 -29.20 21.15 11.93
N ASP A 807 -28.35 20.12 11.93
CA ASP A 807 -26.90 20.27 12.01
C ASP A 807 -26.26 20.06 10.63
N ALA A 808 -25.64 21.12 10.07
CA ALA A 808 -24.98 21.07 8.77
C ALA A 808 -23.82 20.04 8.72
N TYR A 809 -23.20 19.72 9.87
CA TYR A 809 -22.19 18.68 9.98
C TYR A 809 -22.80 17.27 9.91
N VAL A 810 -24.05 17.10 10.36
CA VAL A 810 -24.79 15.84 10.30
C VAL A 810 -25.22 15.51 8.87
N ALA A 811 -25.58 16.53 8.07
CA ALA A 811 -25.97 16.33 6.68
C ALA A 811 -24.84 15.75 5.79
N TYR A 812 -23.58 16.12 6.05
CA TYR A 812 -22.40 15.48 5.45
C TYR A 812 -22.30 14.00 5.86
N LYS A 813 -22.48 13.69 7.16
CA LYS A 813 -22.40 12.32 7.70
C LYS A 813 -23.57 11.42 7.28
N PHE A 814 -24.73 11.96 6.93
CA PHE A 814 -25.82 11.15 6.37
C PHE A 814 -25.46 10.48 5.05
N THR A 815 -24.66 11.15 4.22
CA THR A 815 -24.21 10.57 2.94
C THR A 815 -23.39 9.29 3.16
N SER A 816 -22.58 9.23 4.22
CA SER A 816 -21.79 8.06 4.60
C SER A 816 -22.57 6.99 5.35
N LEU A 817 -23.68 7.36 6.01
CA LEU A 817 -24.54 6.42 6.75
C LEU A 817 -25.56 5.71 5.87
N LEU A 818 -26.03 6.36 4.80
CA LEU A 818 -27.04 5.77 3.91
C LEU A 818 -26.66 4.38 3.38
N PRO A 819 -25.42 4.12 2.89
CA PRO A 819 -25.00 2.76 2.52
C PRO A 819 -25.13 1.74 3.67
N VAL A 820 -24.77 2.13 4.90
CA VAL A 820 -24.89 1.28 6.09
C VAL A 820 -26.36 0.95 6.36
N TYR A 821 -27.23 1.95 6.35
CA TYR A 821 -28.66 1.79 6.58
C TYR A 821 -29.32 0.92 5.51
N LEU A 822 -28.90 1.03 4.26
CA LEU A 822 -29.44 0.19 3.17
C LEU A 822 -28.99 -1.27 3.28
N HIS A 823 -27.76 -1.56 3.74
CA HIS A 823 -27.39 -2.94 4.07
C HIS A 823 -28.19 -3.47 5.25
N LEU A 824 -28.37 -2.67 6.30
CA LEU A 824 -29.18 -3.04 7.46
C LEU A 824 -30.65 -3.28 7.10
N ALA A 825 -31.21 -2.54 6.14
CA ALA A 825 -32.58 -2.71 5.69
C ALA A 825 -32.86 -4.13 5.17
N HIS A 826 -31.82 -4.81 4.66
CA HIS A 826 -31.91 -6.20 4.22
C HIS A 826 -31.64 -7.22 5.31
N LEU A 827 -31.21 -6.79 6.50
CA LEU A 827 -30.81 -7.65 7.61
C LEU A 827 -31.80 -7.59 8.77
N VAL A 828 -32.45 -6.46 9.00
CA VAL A 828 -33.53 -6.33 9.99
C VAL A 828 -34.79 -7.08 9.54
N GLU A 829 -35.61 -7.47 10.51
CA GLU A 829 -36.90 -8.12 10.26
C GLU A 829 -37.96 -7.06 9.93
N PRO A 830 -38.62 -7.13 8.76
CA PRO A 830 -39.75 -6.26 8.43
C PRO A 830 -40.81 -6.23 9.52
N GLY A 831 -41.33 -5.05 9.83
CA GLY A 831 -42.35 -4.86 10.87
C GLY A 831 -41.80 -4.84 12.31
N SER A 832 -40.51 -5.14 12.53
CA SER A 832 -39.87 -4.97 13.85
C SER A 832 -39.71 -3.50 14.24
N GLU A 833 -39.52 -3.21 15.53
CA GLU A 833 -39.24 -1.86 16.03
C GLU A 833 -37.96 -1.27 15.40
N ASP A 834 -36.92 -2.08 15.25
CA ASP A 834 -35.67 -1.72 14.57
C ASP A 834 -35.92 -1.33 13.11
N ALA A 835 -36.76 -2.07 12.38
CA ALA A 835 -37.10 -1.78 10.99
C ALA A 835 -37.91 -0.49 10.84
N HIS A 836 -38.87 -0.23 11.73
CA HIS A 836 -39.61 1.03 11.76
C HIS A 836 -38.68 2.22 12.05
N THR A 837 -37.78 2.06 13.02
CA THR A 837 -36.83 3.10 13.39
C THR A 837 -35.83 3.38 12.26
N LEU A 838 -35.31 2.32 11.62
CA LEU A 838 -34.45 2.43 10.45
C LEU A 838 -35.14 3.14 9.28
N ALA A 839 -36.40 2.78 8.99
CA ALA A 839 -37.19 3.45 7.96
C ALA A 839 -37.38 4.94 8.28
N GLY A 840 -37.69 5.27 9.54
CA GLY A 840 -37.79 6.65 10.01
C GLY A 840 -36.48 7.43 9.83
N ARG A 841 -35.33 6.82 10.15
CA ARG A 841 -34.00 7.43 9.99
C ARG A 841 -33.64 7.69 8.53
N ILE A 842 -33.95 6.77 7.62
CA ILE A 842 -33.75 6.98 6.18
C ILE A 842 -34.71 8.08 5.68
N ASN A 843 -35.97 8.08 6.12
CA ASN A 843 -36.96 9.06 5.70
C ASN A 843 -36.62 10.48 6.19
N ALA A 844 -36.07 10.63 7.40
CA ALA A 844 -35.62 11.91 7.95
C ALA A 844 -34.54 12.59 7.09
N MET A 845 -33.81 11.84 6.26
CA MET A 845 -32.85 12.42 5.33
C MET A 845 -33.52 13.28 4.26
N ARG A 846 -34.81 13.08 3.93
CA ARG A 846 -35.54 13.85 2.91
C ARG A 846 -35.59 15.34 3.21
N ASP A 847 -35.69 15.68 4.49
CA ASP A 847 -35.96 17.02 4.99
C ASP A 847 -34.69 17.83 5.30
N CYS A 848 -33.50 17.27 5.06
CA CYS A 848 -32.23 17.95 5.30
C CYS A 848 -32.05 19.17 4.36
N ASP A 849 -31.55 20.30 4.87
CA ASP A 849 -31.24 21.48 4.04
C ASP A 849 -29.93 21.30 3.25
N TYR A 850 -30.08 21.13 1.93
CA TYR A 850 -29.00 20.87 0.99
C TYR A 850 -28.28 22.14 0.50
N SER A 851 -28.68 23.33 0.95
CA SER A 851 -28.11 24.61 0.51
C SER A 851 -26.80 24.98 1.22
N SER A 852 -26.35 24.17 2.18
CA SER A 852 -25.15 24.42 2.99
C SER A 852 -23.85 24.47 2.15
N PRO A 853 -22.95 25.44 2.39
CA PRO A 853 -21.66 25.54 1.70
C PRO A 853 -20.72 24.34 1.91
N VAL A 854 -20.95 23.53 2.95
CA VAL A 854 -20.17 22.32 3.26
C VAL A 854 -20.20 21.32 2.09
N PHE A 855 -21.22 21.36 1.24
CA PHE A 855 -21.38 20.48 0.08
C PHE A 855 -20.66 20.96 -1.20
N HIS A 856 -19.94 22.09 -1.16
CA HIS A 856 -19.25 22.62 -2.35
C HIS A 856 -18.00 21.82 -2.77
N GLU A 857 -17.37 21.07 -1.85
CA GLU A 857 -16.19 20.26 -2.14
C GLU A 857 -16.51 18.81 -2.57
N THR A 858 -17.73 18.30 -2.32
CA THR A 858 -18.12 16.90 -2.58
C THR A 858 -19.44 16.76 -3.36
N ARG A 859 -19.57 17.40 -4.53
CA ARG A 859 -20.78 17.34 -5.40
C ARG A 859 -21.34 15.93 -5.64
N HIS A 860 -20.49 14.92 -5.59
CA HIS A 860 -20.83 13.51 -5.81
C HIS A 860 -21.72 12.91 -4.70
N GLN A 861 -21.58 13.34 -3.45
CA GLN A 861 -22.32 12.79 -2.31
C GLN A 861 -23.75 13.36 -2.21
N LEU A 862 -24.06 14.46 -2.91
CA LEU A 862 -25.42 15.02 -2.99
C LEU A 862 -26.40 14.11 -3.74
N HIS A 863 -25.91 13.29 -4.68
CA HIS A 863 -26.77 12.43 -5.49
C HIS A 863 -27.41 11.30 -4.67
N SER A 864 -26.75 10.81 -3.61
CA SER A 864 -27.29 9.74 -2.77
C SER A 864 -28.46 10.22 -1.92
N LEU A 865 -28.38 11.45 -1.37
CA LEU A 865 -29.49 12.08 -0.66
C LEU A 865 -30.62 12.48 -1.62
N GLN A 866 -30.28 12.91 -2.84
CA GLN A 866 -31.28 13.16 -3.88
C GLN A 866 -32.08 11.89 -4.22
N ALA A 867 -31.44 10.72 -4.24
CA ALA A 867 -32.14 9.45 -4.46
C ALA A 867 -33.19 9.17 -3.36
N VAL A 868 -32.90 9.52 -2.10
CA VAL A 868 -33.87 9.41 -1.00
C VAL A 868 -35.04 10.38 -1.19
N ARG A 869 -34.75 11.63 -1.57
CA ARG A 869 -35.76 12.70 -1.78
C ARG A 869 -36.69 12.41 -2.96
N GLU A 870 -36.17 11.79 -4.01
CA GLU A 870 -36.92 11.43 -5.22
C GLU A 870 -37.77 10.16 -5.06
N GLY A 871 -37.75 9.51 -3.90
CA GLY A 871 -38.60 8.36 -3.61
C GLY A 871 -38.09 7.02 -4.16
N HIS A 872 -36.83 6.94 -4.64
CA HIS A 872 -36.25 5.68 -5.16
C HIS A 872 -36.17 4.56 -4.11
N LEU A 873 -36.33 4.89 -2.82
CA LEU A 873 -36.32 3.95 -1.70
C LEU A 873 -37.73 3.65 -1.13
N ASP A 874 -38.80 4.24 -1.68
CA ASP A 874 -40.17 4.13 -1.13
C ASP A 874 -40.62 2.67 -0.95
N THR A 875 -40.37 1.83 -1.95
CA THR A 875 -40.72 0.41 -1.89
C THR A 875 -39.98 -0.32 -0.77
N LEU A 876 -38.71 0.00 -0.54
CA LEU A 876 -37.91 -0.58 0.54
C LEU A 876 -38.38 -0.07 1.91
N LEU A 877 -38.68 1.22 2.03
CA LEU A 877 -39.18 1.81 3.28
C LEU A 877 -40.55 1.22 3.67
N ASN A 878 -41.47 1.10 2.71
CA ASN A 878 -42.77 0.46 2.96
C ASN A 878 -42.61 -1.01 3.33
N TYR A 879 -41.65 -1.72 2.72
CA TYR A 879 -41.36 -3.09 3.10
C TYR A 879 -40.80 -3.20 4.52
N LEU A 880 -39.97 -2.25 4.98
CA LEU A 880 -39.48 -2.25 6.36
C LEU A 880 -40.61 -2.09 7.39
N THR A 881 -41.63 -1.27 7.09
CA THR A 881 -42.73 -1.00 8.02
C THR A 881 -43.87 -2.01 7.92
N GLU A 882 -44.25 -2.42 6.72
CA GLU A 882 -45.47 -3.20 6.46
C GLU A 882 -45.19 -4.57 5.79
N GLY A 883 -43.94 -4.85 5.46
CA GLY A 883 -43.56 -6.08 4.74
C GLY A 883 -43.65 -7.34 5.58
N THR A 884 -43.75 -8.48 4.90
CA THR A 884 -43.72 -9.79 5.56
C THR A 884 -42.27 -10.30 5.71
N PRO A 885 -41.87 -10.74 6.91
CA PRO A 885 -40.57 -11.39 7.14
C PRO A 885 -40.35 -12.61 6.23
N ILE A 886 -39.13 -12.74 5.72
CA ILE A 886 -38.70 -13.87 4.90
C ILE A 886 -37.76 -14.75 5.73
N ALA A 887 -38.17 -15.99 5.99
CA ALA A 887 -37.35 -16.96 6.69
C ALA A 887 -36.34 -17.61 5.72
N GLY A 888 -35.05 -17.46 6.00
CA GLY A 888 -33.96 -18.06 5.22
C GLY A 888 -33.14 -17.05 4.41
N THR A 889 -32.36 -17.54 3.45
CA THR A 889 -31.46 -16.71 2.64
C THR A 889 -32.24 -15.83 1.66
N LYS A 890 -32.32 -14.52 1.90
CA LYS A 890 -33.08 -13.59 1.03
C LYS A 890 -32.52 -13.47 -0.40
N GLN A 891 -31.24 -13.77 -0.62
CA GLN A 891 -30.62 -13.84 -1.95
C GLN A 891 -31.00 -15.09 -2.75
N ASP A 892 -31.67 -16.06 -2.13
CA ASP A 892 -32.22 -17.24 -2.79
C ASP A 892 -33.63 -16.93 -3.32
N PRO A 893 -33.84 -16.81 -4.63
CA PRO A 893 -35.15 -16.46 -5.18
C PRO A 893 -36.21 -17.54 -4.94
N LEU A 894 -35.85 -18.80 -4.62
CA LEU A 894 -36.86 -19.79 -4.19
C LEU A 894 -37.44 -19.47 -2.80
N ILE A 895 -36.69 -18.74 -1.99
CA ILE A 895 -37.11 -18.30 -0.66
C ILE A 895 -37.82 -16.95 -0.74
N SER A 896 -37.25 -15.98 -1.47
CA SER A 896 -37.78 -14.62 -1.52
C SER A 896 -38.83 -14.38 -2.61
N ALA A 897 -38.82 -15.14 -3.71
CA ALA A 897 -39.70 -14.91 -4.86
C ALA A 897 -40.03 -16.24 -5.61
N PRO A 898 -40.61 -17.25 -4.93
CA PRO A 898 -40.84 -18.58 -5.51
C PRO A 898 -41.71 -18.54 -6.77
N GLU A 899 -42.67 -17.62 -6.84
CA GLU A 899 -43.52 -17.44 -8.02
C GLU A 899 -42.73 -16.98 -9.25
N SER A 900 -41.75 -16.09 -9.08
CA SER A 900 -40.85 -15.65 -10.16
C SER A 900 -39.96 -16.78 -10.64
N VAL A 901 -39.49 -17.65 -9.73
CA VAL A 901 -38.71 -18.84 -10.12
C VAL A 901 -39.58 -19.80 -10.92
N ALA A 902 -40.79 -20.09 -10.47
CA ALA A 902 -41.71 -21.00 -11.15
C ALA A 902 -42.12 -20.46 -12.54
N ASP A 903 -42.37 -19.15 -12.66
CA ASP A 903 -42.67 -18.51 -13.94
C ASP A 903 -41.46 -18.49 -14.87
N ALA A 904 -40.25 -18.21 -14.36
CA ALA A 904 -39.01 -18.26 -15.15
C ALA A 904 -38.68 -19.67 -15.65
N ALA A 905 -38.80 -20.68 -14.77
CA ALA A 905 -38.60 -22.08 -15.13
C ALA A 905 -39.56 -22.52 -16.25
N ARG A 906 -40.86 -22.18 -16.12
CA ARG A 906 -41.87 -22.49 -17.14
C ARG A 906 -41.65 -21.71 -18.44
N THR A 907 -41.32 -20.43 -18.36
CA THR A 907 -41.23 -19.54 -19.54
C THR A 907 -39.99 -19.82 -20.38
N LEU A 908 -38.87 -20.16 -19.74
CA LEU A 908 -37.58 -20.43 -20.40
C LEU A 908 -37.31 -21.93 -20.63
N ASP A 909 -38.22 -22.79 -20.17
CA ASP A 909 -38.06 -24.24 -20.18
C ASP A 909 -36.73 -24.64 -19.51
N LEU A 910 -36.58 -24.22 -18.26
CA LEU A 910 -35.42 -24.45 -17.39
C LEU A 910 -35.80 -25.32 -16.21
N SER A 911 -34.82 -26.03 -15.66
CA SER A 911 -34.90 -26.60 -14.32
C SER A 911 -35.06 -25.49 -13.27
N GLU A 912 -35.69 -25.82 -12.14
CA GLU A 912 -35.91 -24.88 -11.04
C GLU A 912 -34.58 -24.31 -10.51
N GLU A 913 -33.53 -25.13 -10.45
CA GLU A 913 -32.20 -24.70 -9.99
C GLU A 913 -31.53 -23.76 -11.02
N ALA A 914 -31.67 -24.02 -12.33
CA ALA A 914 -31.16 -23.12 -13.37
C ALA A 914 -31.92 -21.79 -13.41
N ALA A 915 -33.25 -21.80 -13.29
CA ALA A 915 -34.08 -20.60 -13.20
C ALA A 915 -33.71 -19.74 -11.98
N LYS A 916 -33.50 -20.39 -10.82
CA LYS A 916 -32.99 -19.76 -9.61
C LYS A 916 -31.64 -19.07 -9.82
N TYR A 917 -30.68 -19.75 -10.44
CA TYR A 917 -29.37 -19.15 -10.71
C TYR A 917 -29.46 -18.01 -11.73
N PHE A 918 -30.32 -18.13 -12.75
CA PHE A 918 -30.53 -17.10 -13.74
C PHE A 918 -31.09 -15.81 -13.13
N LEU A 919 -32.09 -15.90 -12.24
CA LEU A 919 -32.64 -14.74 -11.52
C LEU A 919 -31.59 -14.08 -10.63
N GLN A 920 -30.71 -14.86 -9.98
CA GLN A 920 -29.56 -14.32 -9.24
C GLN A 920 -28.57 -13.58 -10.14
N LEU A 921 -28.33 -14.10 -11.35
CA LEU A 921 -27.49 -13.42 -12.35
C LEU A 921 -28.14 -12.16 -12.89
N LEU A 922 -29.47 -12.09 -13.03
CA LEU A 922 -30.20 -10.89 -13.44
C LEU A 922 -30.22 -9.81 -12.35
N ALA A 923 -30.48 -10.20 -11.10
CA ALA A 923 -30.72 -9.25 -10.01
C ALA A 923 -29.46 -8.78 -9.28
N LEU A 924 -28.59 -9.70 -8.85
CA LEU A 924 -27.61 -9.40 -7.81
C LEU A 924 -26.35 -8.73 -8.37
N SER A 925 -25.78 -7.78 -7.63
CA SER A 925 -24.58 -7.02 -7.99
C SER A 925 -23.31 -7.87 -7.97
N GLU A 926 -23.12 -8.71 -6.95
CA GLU A 926 -21.96 -9.62 -6.82
C GLU A 926 -22.30 -11.13 -6.67
N PRO A 927 -22.93 -11.79 -7.68
CA PRO A 927 -23.19 -13.23 -7.65
C PRO A 927 -21.92 -14.03 -7.96
N THR A 928 -20.94 -14.03 -7.03
CA THR A 928 -19.73 -14.84 -7.15
C THR A 928 -20.03 -16.33 -6.95
N ASN A 929 -19.19 -17.22 -7.49
CA ASN A 929 -19.37 -18.67 -7.30
C ASN A 929 -19.39 -19.08 -5.82
N ALA A 930 -18.67 -18.36 -4.94
CA ALA A 930 -18.69 -18.62 -3.51
C ALA A 930 -20.00 -18.16 -2.85
N ALA A 931 -20.49 -16.98 -3.23
CA ALA A 931 -21.73 -16.41 -2.70
C ALA A 931 -22.95 -17.24 -3.11
N VAL A 932 -23.07 -17.58 -4.40
CA VAL A 932 -24.19 -18.40 -4.92
C VAL A 932 -24.24 -19.77 -4.25
N LYS A 933 -23.09 -20.43 -4.07
CA LYS A 933 -23.03 -21.70 -3.32
C LYS A 933 -23.47 -21.55 -1.87
N LYS A 934 -23.08 -20.47 -1.20
CA LYS A 934 -23.49 -20.17 0.19
C LYS A 934 -24.99 -19.93 0.25
N TRP A 935 -25.51 -19.05 -0.60
CA TRP A 935 -26.91 -18.65 -0.59
C TRP A 935 -27.86 -19.81 -0.86
N ASN A 936 -27.51 -20.64 -1.84
CA ASN A 936 -28.36 -21.73 -2.31
C ASN A 936 -28.08 -23.07 -1.59
N ASN A 937 -27.12 -23.10 -0.66
CA ASN A 937 -26.57 -24.33 -0.06
C ASN A 937 -26.16 -25.38 -1.13
N TRP A 938 -25.49 -24.91 -2.19
CA TRP A 938 -25.12 -25.74 -3.34
C TRP A 938 -23.70 -26.29 -3.26
N THR A 939 -23.53 -27.50 -3.79
CA THR A 939 -22.21 -28.05 -4.12
C THR A 939 -21.70 -27.46 -5.43
N LYS A 940 -20.39 -27.60 -5.70
CA LYS A 940 -19.80 -27.21 -7.00
C LYS A 940 -20.52 -27.91 -8.17
N LYS A 941 -20.87 -29.18 -8.01
CA LYS A 941 -21.57 -29.97 -9.04
C LYS A 941 -22.92 -29.36 -9.42
N LYS A 942 -23.72 -28.92 -8.44
CA LYS A 942 -25.02 -28.27 -8.73
C LYS A 942 -24.85 -26.96 -9.49
N LEU A 943 -23.87 -26.14 -9.09
CA LEU A 943 -23.56 -24.89 -9.80
C LEU A 943 -23.12 -25.14 -11.24
N ASP A 944 -22.27 -26.14 -11.46
CA ASP A 944 -21.79 -26.50 -12.79
C ASP A 944 -22.97 -26.98 -13.68
N GLN A 945 -23.89 -27.80 -13.15
CA GLN A 945 -25.10 -28.26 -13.88
C GLN A 945 -26.02 -27.10 -14.28
N ALA A 946 -26.34 -26.19 -13.34
CA ALA A 946 -27.14 -25.01 -13.65
C ALA A 946 -26.45 -24.11 -14.69
N THR A 947 -25.12 -24.02 -14.64
CA THR A 947 -24.33 -23.25 -15.61
C THR A 947 -24.38 -23.85 -17.01
N GLU A 948 -24.22 -25.17 -17.13
CA GLU A 948 -24.30 -25.89 -18.40
C GLU A 948 -25.68 -25.73 -19.06
N GLU A 949 -26.75 -25.81 -18.28
CA GLU A 949 -28.12 -25.62 -18.77
C GLU A 949 -28.36 -24.20 -19.30
N LEU A 950 -27.93 -23.18 -18.56
CA LEU A 950 -28.08 -21.78 -19.00
C LEU A 950 -27.26 -21.46 -20.26
N LEU A 951 -26.08 -22.07 -20.40
CA LEU A 951 -25.27 -21.96 -21.63
C LEU A 951 -25.94 -22.66 -22.81
N ALA A 952 -26.52 -23.84 -22.60
CA ALA A 952 -27.23 -24.58 -23.65
C ALA A 952 -28.48 -23.84 -24.16
N LYS A 953 -29.09 -23.01 -23.31
CA LYS A 953 -30.23 -22.14 -23.65
C LYS A 953 -29.82 -20.75 -24.13
N GLU A 954 -28.51 -20.50 -24.28
CA GLU A 954 -27.91 -19.22 -24.73
C GLU A 954 -28.30 -18.00 -23.87
N LEU A 955 -28.71 -18.22 -22.62
CA LEU A 955 -29.13 -17.17 -21.69
C LEU A 955 -27.94 -16.45 -21.03
N VAL A 956 -26.78 -17.09 -21.04
CA VAL A 956 -25.53 -16.59 -20.47
C VAL A 956 -24.37 -16.87 -21.42
N VAL A 957 -23.26 -16.13 -21.27
CA VAL A 957 -22.03 -16.30 -22.03
C VAL A 957 -20.85 -16.62 -21.12
N THR A 958 -19.91 -17.42 -21.62
CA THR A 958 -18.63 -17.65 -20.94
C THR A 958 -17.69 -16.48 -21.20
N ALA A 959 -17.14 -15.87 -20.15
CA ALA A 959 -16.17 -14.79 -20.28
C ALA A 959 -15.21 -14.77 -19.08
N LYS A 960 -14.13 -13.99 -19.18
CA LYS A 960 -13.24 -13.70 -18.04
C LYS A 960 -13.32 -12.22 -17.69
N ARG A 961 -13.92 -11.92 -16.53
CA ARG A 961 -14.03 -10.55 -16.01
C ARG A 961 -13.23 -10.42 -14.71
N THR A 962 -12.33 -9.44 -14.67
CA THR A 962 -11.50 -9.16 -13.48
C THR A 962 -12.40 -8.85 -12.29
N GLY A 963 -12.15 -9.52 -11.15
CA GLY A 963 -12.90 -9.29 -9.91
C GLY A 963 -14.22 -10.04 -9.76
N ALA A 964 -14.82 -10.56 -10.84
CA ALA A 964 -16.15 -11.18 -10.80
C ALA A 964 -16.20 -12.58 -10.15
N LYS A 965 -15.05 -13.29 -10.09
CA LYS A 965 -14.90 -14.61 -9.43
C LYS A 965 -15.97 -15.66 -9.85
N ARG A 966 -16.37 -15.64 -11.13
CA ARG A 966 -17.27 -16.60 -11.79
C ARG A 966 -16.90 -16.76 -13.27
N SER A 967 -17.52 -17.74 -13.93
CA SER A 967 -17.24 -18.12 -15.32
C SER A 967 -18.32 -17.73 -16.34
N VAL A 968 -19.55 -17.44 -15.92
CA VAL A 968 -20.67 -17.06 -16.80
C VAL A 968 -21.25 -15.70 -16.45
N PHE A 969 -21.78 -15.02 -17.47
CA PHE A 969 -22.24 -13.63 -17.40
C PHE A 969 -23.48 -13.44 -18.28
N LEU A 970 -24.29 -12.43 -17.98
CA LEU A 970 -25.36 -12.03 -18.91
C LEU A 970 -24.74 -11.48 -20.22
N PRO A 971 -25.34 -11.74 -21.39
CA PRO A 971 -24.95 -11.07 -22.63
C PRO A 971 -25.07 -9.55 -22.49
N GLY A 972 -24.08 -8.80 -22.99
CA GLY A 972 -24.07 -7.33 -22.97
C GLY A 972 -22.79 -6.73 -22.41
N GLY A 973 -22.79 -5.40 -22.23
CA GLY A 973 -21.62 -4.67 -21.78
C GLY A 973 -21.31 -4.84 -20.29
N TRP A 974 -20.09 -4.45 -19.91
CA TRP A 974 -19.51 -4.69 -18.59
C TRP A 974 -19.00 -3.40 -17.96
N LEU A 975 -19.38 -3.15 -16.71
CA LEU A 975 -18.89 -2.02 -15.92
C LEU A 975 -17.75 -2.48 -15.02
N GLU A 976 -16.57 -1.85 -15.16
CA GLU A 976 -15.42 -2.16 -14.34
C GLU A 976 -15.60 -1.75 -12.88
N LYS A 977 -14.88 -2.42 -11.97
CA LYS A 977 -14.86 -2.09 -10.54
C LYS A 977 -14.38 -0.65 -10.34
N SER A 978 -15.02 0.09 -9.44
CA SER A 978 -14.55 1.38 -8.96
C SER A 978 -14.10 1.30 -7.49
N ASP A 979 -13.68 2.43 -6.95
CA ASP A 979 -13.44 2.67 -5.53
C ASP A 979 -14.74 2.53 -4.70
N THR A 980 -15.89 2.88 -5.28
CA THR A 980 -17.17 2.91 -4.57
C THR A 980 -18.15 1.79 -4.96
N GLY A 981 -17.89 1.01 -6.00
CA GLY A 981 -18.83 0.03 -6.54
C GLY A 981 -18.18 -1.23 -7.09
N SER A 982 -18.95 -2.32 -7.06
CA SER A 982 -18.54 -3.62 -7.60
C SER A 982 -18.63 -3.67 -9.12
N ALA A 983 -17.82 -4.51 -9.76
CA ALA A 983 -17.94 -4.71 -11.20
C ALA A 983 -19.21 -5.52 -11.52
N MET A 984 -20.00 -5.10 -12.50
CA MET A 984 -21.27 -5.74 -12.84
C MET A 984 -21.64 -5.61 -14.32
N GLU A 985 -22.57 -6.44 -14.79
CA GLU A 985 -23.17 -6.28 -16.11
C GLU A 985 -23.95 -4.98 -16.21
N MET A 986 -23.75 -4.22 -17.30
CA MET A 986 -24.42 -2.94 -17.55
C MET A 986 -25.95 -3.07 -17.53
N TRP A 987 -26.47 -4.24 -17.89
CA TRP A 987 -27.88 -4.58 -17.80
C TRP A 987 -28.52 -4.28 -16.44
N LYS A 988 -27.74 -4.43 -15.37
CA LYS A 988 -28.17 -4.25 -13.98
C LYS A 988 -28.18 -2.80 -13.52
N ALA A 989 -27.52 -1.91 -14.26
CA ALA A 989 -27.30 -0.53 -13.87
C ALA A 989 -28.58 0.22 -13.43
N PRO A 990 -29.75 0.03 -14.08
CA PRO A 990 -30.98 0.69 -13.66
C PRO A 990 -31.42 0.36 -12.22
N HIS A 991 -31.15 -0.85 -11.73
CA HIS A 991 -31.58 -1.30 -10.40
C HIS A 991 -30.61 -0.91 -9.26
N TYR A 992 -29.47 -0.28 -9.60
CA TYR A 992 -28.44 0.12 -8.63
C TYR A 992 -28.13 1.62 -8.64
N LEU A 993 -28.92 2.42 -9.36
CA LEU A 993 -28.75 3.88 -9.47
C LEU A 993 -27.30 4.25 -9.82
N LEU A 994 -26.78 3.72 -10.92
CA LEU A 994 -25.42 4.02 -11.36
C LEU A 994 -25.35 5.38 -12.05
N ARG A 995 -24.21 6.07 -11.89
CA ARG A 995 -23.88 7.24 -12.69
C ARG A 995 -23.57 6.83 -14.12
N ASP A 996 -23.77 7.77 -15.04
CA ASP A 996 -23.33 7.65 -16.43
C ASP A 996 -21.78 7.73 -16.47
N ASP A 997 -21.12 6.59 -16.33
CA ASP A 997 -19.67 6.42 -16.35
C ASP A 997 -19.32 5.05 -16.94
N THR A 998 -18.09 4.94 -17.44
CA THR A 998 -17.43 3.73 -17.94
C THR A 998 -17.11 2.69 -16.85
N LYS A 999 -17.10 3.12 -15.57
CA LYS A 999 -16.94 2.26 -14.40
C LYS A 999 -18.22 2.20 -13.59
N CYS A 1000 -18.39 1.13 -12.80
CA CYS A 1000 -19.51 1.02 -11.88
C CYS A 1000 -19.36 2.02 -10.73
N ARG A 1001 -19.91 3.22 -10.92
CA ARG A 1001 -19.98 4.28 -9.90
C ARG A 1001 -21.42 4.40 -9.41
N PRO A 1002 -21.81 3.66 -8.38
CA PRO A 1002 -23.15 3.78 -7.86
C PRO A 1002 -23.35 5.14 -7.20
N ILE A 1003 -24.59 5.62 -7.22
CA ILE A 1003 -25.00 6.79 -6.43
C ILE A 1003 -24.87 6.48 -4.93
N VAL A 1004 -25.16 5.23 -4.53
CA VAL A 1004 -24.95 4.72 -3.18
C VAL A 1004 -23.80 3.74 -3.18
N ASP A 1005 -22.72 4.07 -2.47
CA ASP A 1005 -21.52 3.22 -2.37
C ASP A 1005 -21.87 1.77 -2.00
N THR A 1006 -21.09 0.83 -2.51
CA THR A 1006 -21.18 -0.64 -2.34
C THR A 1006 -22.34 -1.34 -3.06
N CYS A 1007 -23.14 -0.60 -3.84
CA CYS A 1007 -24.27 -1.15 -4.62
C CYS A 1007 -25.24 -1.99 -3.76
N PRO A 1008 -25.72 -1.51 -2.59
CA PRO A 1008 -26.77 -2.20 -1.85
C PRO A 1008 -28.05 -2.24 -2.71
N PRO A 1009 -28.87 -3.31 -2.62
CA PRO A 1009 -30.17 -3.32 -3.27
C PRO A 1009 -31.06 -2.19 -2.72
N ILE A 1010 -31.66 -1.42 -3.62
CA ILE A 1010 -32.60 -0.34 -3.27
C ILE A 1010 -34.05 -0.84 -3.17
N LEU A 1011 -34.28 -2.09 -3.55
CA LEU A 1011 -35.56 -2.79 -3.47
C LEU A 1011 -35.42 -4.01 -2.55
N PRO A 1012 -36.49 -4.41 -1.85
CA PRO A 1012 -36.57 -5.71 -1.19
C PRO A 1012 -36.30 -6.85 -2.18
N TYR A 1013 -35.65 -7.93 -1.76
CA TYR A 1013 -35.34 -9.06 -2.64
C TYR A 1013 -36.55 -9.63 -3.42
N PRO A 1014 -37.75 -9.81 -2.82
CA PRO A 1014 -38.93 -10.25 -3.58
C PRO A 1014 -39.25 -9.32 -4.75
N ASN A 1015 -39.28 -8.01 -4.50
CA ASN A 1015 -39.55 -6.99 -5.50
C ASN A 1015 -38.44 -6.91 -6.54
N LEU A 1016 -37.18 -6.98 -6.12
CA LEU A 1016 -36.04 -6.97 -7.02
C LEU A 1016 -36.11 -8.14 -8.01
N PHE A 1017 -36.34 -9.37 -7.52
CA PHE A 1017 -36.44 -10.55 -8.39
C PHE A 1017 -37.67 -10.50 -9.30
N ALA A 1018 -38.82 -10.05 -8.78
CA ALA A 1018 -40.02 -9.86 -9.59
C ALA A 1018 -39.82 -8.81 -10.68
N GLU A 1019 -39.20 -7.67 -10.36
CA GLU A 1019 -38.98 -6.58 -11.31
C GLU A 1019 -38.00 -6.94 -12.41
N VAL A 1020 -36.85 -7.56 -12.08
CA VAL A 1020 -35.90 -8.00 -13.12
C VAL A 1020 -36.49 -9.10 -14.00
N TRP A 1021 -37.34 -9.96 -13.44
CA TRP A 1021 -38.02 -11.01 -14.19
C TRP A 1021 -39.07 -10.43 -15.13
N GLU A 1022 -39.93 -9.53 -14.66
CA GLU A 1022 -40.93 -8.88 -15.50
C GLU A 1022 -40.28 -8.00 -16.56
N ARG A 1023 -39.17 -7.33 -16.25
CA ARG A 1023 -38.35 -6.60 -17.23
C ARG A 1023 -37.85 -7.53 -18.34
N TYR A 1024 -37.23 -8.66 -17.97
CA TYR A 1024 -36.78 -9.68 -18.91
C TYR A 1024 -37.93 -10.19 -19.79
N LYS A 1025 -39.03 -10.58 -19.16
CA LYS A 1025 -40.23 -11.14 -19.79
C LYS A 1025 -40.92 -10.16 -20.73
N SER A 1026 -40.84 -8.85 -20.45
CA SER A 1026 -41.39 -7.78 -21.29
C SER A 1026 -40.62 -7.52 -22.58
N GLY A 1027 -39.50 -8.24 -22.80
CA GLY A 1027 -38.68 -8.16 -24.01
C GLY A 1027 -37.47 -7.25 -23.88
N ASP A 1028 -37.31 -6.56 -22.76
CA ASP A 1028 -36.05 -5.94 -22.38
C ASP A 1028 -35.14 -7.09 -21.88
N VAL A 1029 -34.38 -7.71 -22.77
CA VAL A 1029 -33.46 -8.82 -22.46
C VAL A 1029 -31.99 -8.36 -22.49
N PRO A 1030 -31.10 -8.92 -21.64
CA PRO A 1030 -29.67 -8.64 -21.69
C PRO A 1030 -29.11 -8.88 -23.09
N GLY A 1031 -28.50 -7.85 -23.67
CA GLY A 1031 -27.97 -7.90 -25.02
C GLY A 1031 -27.07 -6.72 -25.35
N TYR A 1032 -26.42 -6.80 -26.50
CA TYR A 1032 -25.63 -5.70 -27.06
C TYR A 1032 -26.59 -4.72 -27.77
N GLU A 1033 -26.56 -3.43 -27.41
CA GLU A 1033 -27.49 -2.43 -27.96
C GLU A 1033 -27.33 -2.21 -29.48
N LYS A 1034 -28.45 -2.05 -30.20
CA LYS A 1034 -28.47 -1.55 -31.59
C LYS A 1034 -28.36 -0.03 -31.60
N LEU A 1035 -27.33 0.52 -32.25
CA LEU A 1035 -27.07 1.97 -32.34
C LEU A 1035 -28.27 2.78 -32.86
N THR A 1036 -28.85 3.65 -32.03
CA THR A 1036 -29.68 4.78 -32.47
C THR A 1036 -29.05 6.09 -32.03
N THR A 1037 -28.26 6.71 -32.91
CA THR A 1037 -27.67 8.03 -32.60
C THR A 1037 -28.61 9.14 -33.08
N LYS A 1038 -29.28 9.81 -32.14
CA LYS A 1038 -29.95 11.10 -32.42
C LYS A 1038 -28.88 12.12 -32.84
N ARG A 1039 -29.04 12.68 -34.05
CA ARG A 1039 -28.27 13.84 -34.56
C ARG A 1039 -28.32 15.01 -33.57
N TYR A 1040 -27.17 15.45 -33.06
CA TYR A 1040 -27.10 16.69 -32.29
C TYR A 1040 -26.97 17.90 -33.23
N ARG A 1041 -27.86 18.88 -33.05
CA ARG A 1041 -27.80 20.21 -33.70
C ARG A 1041 -26.55 20.96 -33.24
N SER A 1042 -25.83 21.56 -34.18
CA SER A 1042 -24.73 22.49 -33.90
C SER A 1042 -25.26 23.70 -33.10
N ARG A 1043 -24.66 23.99 -31.96
CA ARG A 1043 -24.78 25.32 -31.32
C ARG A 1043 -23.71 26.24 -31.94
N ARG A 1044 -24.19 27.35 -32.50
CA ARG A 1044 -23.38 28.54 -32.84
C ARG A 1044 -22.78 29.15 -31.58
#